data_AF-A0A814E1P4-F1
#
_entry.id   AF-A0A814E1P4-F1
#
_cell.length_a   1.000
_cell.length_b   1.000
_cell.length_c   1.000
_cell.angle_alpha   90.00
_cell.angle_beta   90.00
_cell.angle_gamma   90.00
#
_symmetry.space_group_name_H-M   'P 1'
#
loop_
_entity.id
_entity.type
_entity.pdbx_description
1 polymer ?
#
loop_
_entity_poly.entity_id
_entity_poly.type
_entity_poly.pdbx_seq_one_letter_code
_entity_poly.pdbx_strand_id
1 'polypeptide(L)'
;MEEELDPSVPDIIINSHSLYWSDLDKPKFLSSMVVCAFNMKCLFYPIGLIKTRMQTQQKYRHTFDAIRTILLKEGGFKGLYRGFSFNLYSLILEPVYIGTLESTRTILMNKKWSKTTTSFCAGGAASLCQQIFLVPIDIVTQRLIIEKQTNKKLIIQSIYRNDGLIGFYKGFLLQLSVNIPFSSLLWTLYWRIQSYLEKWNNSITSPLSAALASSTATLLTQPIDVIKTRLQIQHKRQPLKKTFQILLNERGYKGLMSGYFPRCLIVMATASTMTVSSSSTFVNEHSCDTPDCNEKAKLRCPNCIKLGLQNGSYFCSQECFKGYWTEHKKLHSQAKQQQQQSQTEQTDYFPWPGFHFTGMLRPYPLSPLRSVPSTIDRPDYADNEAGRSLSEEGEKSSSSTIKVLTEDEQEQMRTTCKLGRLVLDEAARSLRIGMTTDEIDRIVHEACIENECYPSPLNYYQFPKSCCTSVNEVICHGIPDQRPLHNGDILNIDVTVYHRGYHGDLNETFLIGQVDEKAKDLVQTAYGCLEKAIELIRPGTKYRDVGNEIQKYATAKGCSVVRTYCGHGIHKLFHCAPNIPHYAKNKAVGVMKPGHTFTIEPMINMVTAFYRVVLCLGTWHDVMWPDNWTAVTEDGKLSAQFEHTFLVTDSGCDILTARENGRPWFMDQHIV
;
A
#
# COMPACT_ATOMS: atom_id res chain seq x y z
N MET A 1 44.93 33.89 -11.20
CA MET A 1 44.22 33.43 -12.40
C MET A 1 42.85 33.03 -11.95
N GLU A 2 41.90 33.97 -12.03
CA GLU A 2 40.48 33.63 -11.91
C GLU A 2 40.17 32.74 -13.11
N GLU A 3 39.89 31.45 -12.86
CA GLU A 3 39.28 30.60 -13.86
C GLU A 3 37.90 31.21 -14.15
N GLU A 4 37.76 31.81 -15.34
CA GLU A 4 36.46 32.22 -15.86
C GLU A 4 35.54 31.00 -15.86
N LEU A 5 34.55 31.03 -14.96
CA LEU A 5 33.47 30.06 -14.88
C LEU A 5 32.76 29.97 -16.24
N ASP A 6 32.67 28.76 -16.78
CA ASP A 6 31.99 28.42 -18.03
C ASP A 6 30.61 29.11 -18.13
N PRO A 7 30.38 30.01 -19.10
CA PRO A 7 29.14 30.76 -19.24
C PRO A 7 27.91 29.89 -19.57
N SER A 8 28.09 28.57 -19.74
CA SER A 8 27.00 27.59 -19.90
C SER A 8 26.40 27.09 -18.57
N VAL A 9 26.96 27.44 -17.41
CA VAL A 9 26.44 27.03 -16.10
C VAL A 9 25.24 27.90 -15.71
N PRO A 10 24.04 27.33 -15.45
CA PRO A 10 22.88 28.13 -15.06
C PRO A 10 23.06 28.75 -13.67
N ASP A 11 22.88 30.06 -13.55
CA ASP A 11 22.99 30.81 -12.28
C ASP A 11 21.82 30.60 -11.32
N ILE A 12 20.80 29.84 -11.69
CA ILE A 12 19.55 29.74 -10.94
C ILE A 12 19.45 28.38 -10.27
N ILE A 13 19.46 28.33 -8.94
CA ILE A 13 18.98 27.19 -8.16
C ILE A 13 17.66 27.57 -7.47
N ILE A 14 16.69 26.63 -7.39
CA ILE A 14 15.43 26.84 -6.67
C ILE A 14 15.62 26.40 -5.22
N ASN A 15 15.20 27.25 -4.25
CA ASN A 15 15.16 26.90 -2.84
C ASN A 15 14.26 25.67 -2.59
N SER A 16 14.78 24.70 -1.85
CA SER A 16 14.10 23.45 -1.44
C SER A 16 12.78 23.64 -0.65
N HIS A 17 12.42 24.88 -0.28
CA HIS A 17 11.19 25.18 0.44
C HIS A 17 9.89 24.99 -0.37
N SER A 18 9.98 24.79 -1.69
CA SER A 18 8.82 24.50 -2.54
C SER A 18 8.55 22.99 -2.55
N LEU A 19 7.82 22.48 -1.55
CA LEU A 19 7.42 21.07 -1.50
C LEU A 19 6.34 20.79 -2.54
N TYR A 20 6.61 19.86 -3.48
CA TYR A 20 5.60 19.38 -4.42
C TYR A 20 4.90 18.14 -3.88
N TRP A 21 3.65 17.91 -4.30
CA TRP A 21 2.86 16.72 -3.93
C TRP A 21 3.55 15.38 -4.28
N SER A 22 4.45 15.40 -5.27
CA SER A 22 5.30 14.26 -5.63
C SER A 22 6.37 13.93 -4.58
N ASP A 23 6.80 14.94 -3.81
CA ASP A 23 7.98 14.86 -2.95
C ASP A 23 7.63 14.39 -1.53
N LEU A 24 6.34 14.25 -1.22
CA LEU A 24 5.85 13.77 0.07
C LEU A 24 5.76 12.25 0.09
N ASP A 25 6.20 11.64 1.20
CA ASP A 25 5.83 10.27 1.55
C ASP A 25 4.31 10.24 1.83
N LYS A 26 3.51 10.00 0.78
CA LYS A 26 2.03 10.09 0.84
C LYS A 26 1.45 9.20 1.94
N PRO A 27 1.89 7.94 2.14
CA PRO A 27 1.42 7.13 3.26
C PRO A 27 1.69 7.76 4.64
N LYS A 28 2.92 8.25 4.91
CA LYS A 28 3.24 8.91 6.19
C LYS A 28 2.48 10.22 6.37
N PHE A 29 2.39 11.03 5.32
CA PHE A 29 1.69 12.31 5.34
C PHE A 29 0.18 12.13 5.59
N LEU A 30 -0.48 11.24 4.83
CA LEU A 30 -1.92 11.00 4.98
C LEU A 30 -2.28 10.36 6.32
N SER A 31 -1.44 9.46 6.84
CA SER A 31 -1.66 8.83 8.16
C SER A 31 -1.49 9.83 9.31
N SER A 32 -0.42 10.64 9.28
CA SER A 32 -0.22 11.74 10.23
C SER A 32 -1.41 12.70 10.22
N MET A 33 -1.92 13.04 9.04
CA MET A 33 -3.09 13.90 8.90
C MET A 33 -4.34 13.30 9.56
N VAL A 34 -4.60 12.00 9.42
CA VAL A 34 -5.74 11.34 10.08
C VAL A 34 -5.58 11.36 11.61
N VAL A 35 -4.37 11.15 12.13
CA VAL A 35 -4.09 11.25 13.57
C VAL A 35 -4.28 12.67 14.09
N CYS A 36 -3.79 13.67 13.37
CA CYS A 36 -4.02 15.08 13.69
C CYS A 36 -5.51 15.41 13.67
N ALA A 37 -6.25 14.97 12.64
CA ALA A 37 -7.69 15.17 12.53
C ALA A 37 -8.46 14.48 13.66
N PHE A 38 -8.05 13.28 14.08
CA PHE A 38 -8.62 12.59 15.24
C PHE A 38 -8.44 13.39 16.53
N ASN A 39 -7.21 13.85 16.81
CA ASN A 39 -6.92 14.66 17.98
C ASN A 39 -7.70 15.98 17.98
N MET A 40 -7.77 16.65 16.83
CA MET A 40 -8.56 17.87 16.66
C MET A 40 -10.05 17.60 16.90
N LYS A 41 -10.60 16.49 16.41
CA LYS A 41 -11.98 16.10 16.72
C LYS A 41 -12.16 15.80 18.21
N CYS A 42 -11.27 15.06 18.86
CA CYS A 42 -11.35 14.82 20.31
C CYS A 42 -11.43 16.13 21.11
N LEU A 43 -10.64 17.13 20.72
CA LEU A 43 -10.56 18.42 21.41
C LEU A 43 -11.74 19.34 21.09
N PHE A 44 -12.12 19.46 19.80
CA PHE A 44 -13.07 20.46 19.33
C PHE A 44 -14.49 19.94 19.08
N TYR A 45 -14.75 18.64 19.19
CA TYR A 45 -16.10 18.08 19.03
C TYR A 45 -17.14 18.70 19.98
N PRO A 46 -16.85 18.92 21.28
CA PRO A 46 -17.77 19.63 22.18
C PRO A 46 -18.22 20.99 21.64
N ILE A 47 -17.28 21.74 21.05
CA ILE A 47 -17.54 23.06 20.47
C ILE A 47 -18.39 22.94 19.21
N GLY A 48 -18.17 21.90 18.40
CA GLY A 48 -19.02 21.55 17.26
C GLY A 48 -20.46 21.22 17.67
N LEU A 49 -20.63 20.44 18.73
CA LEU A 49 -21.95 20.14 19.30
C LEU A 49 -22.66 21.41 19.77
N ILE A 50 -21.94 22.32 20.44
CA ILE A 50 -22.46 23.61 20.89
C ILE A 50 -22.89 24.47 19.69
N LYS A 51 -22.06 24.54 18.63
CA LYS A 51 -22.41 25.22 17.37
C LYS A 51 -23.74 24.70 16.84
N THR A 52 -23.88 23.40 16.62
CA THR A 52 -25.11 22.80 16.06
C THR A 52 -26.33 23.10 16.93
N ARG A 53 -26.19 23.04 18.26
CA ARG A 53 -27.29 23.35 19.18
C ARG A 53 -27.66 24.84 19.19
N MET A 54 -26.70 25.75 19.16
CA MET A 54 -26.97 27.19 19.07
C MET A 54 -27.65 27.57 17.75
N GLN A 55 -27.32 26.87 16.66
CA GLN A 55 -27.93 27.12 15.36
C GLN A 55 -29.38 26.62 15.30
N THR A 56 -29.73 25.60 16.08
CA THR A 56 -31.01 24.88 15.95
C THR A 56 -31.98 25.12 17.09
N GLN A 57 -31.48 25.32 18.32
CA GLN A 57 -32.27 25.53 19.52
C GLN A 57 -32.16 26.99 19.97
N GLN A 58 -33.28 27.61 20.31
CA GLN A 58 -33.31 28.98 20.83
C GLN A 58 -32.95 29.10 22.32
N LYS A 59 -32.56 28.00 22.97
CA LYS A 59 -32.37 27.91 24.42
C LYS A 59 -31.17 28.72 24.96
N TYR A 60 -30.18 29.01 24.10
CA TYR A 60 -28.89 29.54 24.54
C TYR A 60 -28.71 31.01 24.13
N ARG A 61 -28.17 31.81 25.05
CA ARG A 61 -27.88 33.24 24.81
C ARG A 61 -26.52 33.46 24.15
N HIS A 62 -25.50 32.71 24.58
CA HIS A 62 -24.13 32.72 24.05
C HIS A 62 -23.42 31.38 24.29
N THR A 63 -22.22 31.19 23.74
CA THR A 63 -21.46 29.92 23.80
C THR A 63 -21.24 29.42 25.23
N PHE A 64 -20.83 30.28 26.17
CA PHE A 64 -20.62 29.91 27.57
C PHE A 64 -21.90 29.45 28.30
N ASP A 65 -23.04 30.06 27.95
CA ASP A 65 -24.34 29.67 28.51
C ASP A 65 -24.76 28.28 28.00
N ALA A 66 -24.46 27.98 26.73
CA ALA A 66 -24.63 26.63 26.18
C ALA A 66 -23.74 25.59 26.87
N ILE A 67 -22.45 25.88 27.07
CA ILE A 67 -21.52 25.01 27.81
C ILE A 67 -22.05 24.73 29.22
N ARG A 68 -22.35 25.80 29.97
CA ARG A 68 -22.84 25.71 31.34
C ARG A 68 -24.13 24.92 31.44
N THR A 69 -25.09 25.18 30.54
CA THR A 69 -26.38 24.48 30.52
C THR A 69 -26.21 23.00 30.23
N ILE A 70 -25.33 22.61 29.29
CA ILE A 70 -25.11 21.20 28.96
C ILE A 70 -24.44 20.47 30.14
N LEU A 71 -23.39 21.07 30.71
CA LEU A 71 -22.64 20.47 31.81
C LEU A 71 -23.51 20.31 33.07
N LEU A 72 -24.31 21.32 33.42
CA LEU A 72 -25.08 21.32 34.67
C LEU A 72 -26.47 20.65 34.53
N LYS A 73 -27.07 20.64 33.34
CA LYS A 73 -28.48 20.22 33.17
C LYS A 73 -28.71 19.08 32.15
N GLU A 74 -27.71 18.70 31.35
CA GLU A 74 -27.93 17.77 30.22
C GLU A 74 -26.88 16.64 30.11
N GLY A 75 -26.53 16.03 31.25
CA GLY A 75 -25.73 14.81 31.29
C GLY A 75 -24.21 15.03 31.38
N GLY A 76 -23.78 16.23 31.79
CA GLY A 76 -22.37 16.52 32.08
C GLY A 76 -21.46 16.41 30.86
N PHE A 77 -20.22 15.96 31.11
CA PHE A 77 -19.21 15.77 30.05
C PHE A 77 -19.65 14.78 28.96
N LYS A 78 -20.39 13.72 29.30
CA LYS A 78 -20.90 12.76 28.30
C LYS A 78 -21.90 13.42 27.33
N GLY A 79 -22.62 14.45 27.78
CA GLY A 79 -23.53 15.23 26.95
C GLY A 79 -22.83 16.01 25.83
N LEU A 80 -21.58 16.44 26.06
CA LEU A 80 -20.76 17.20 25.10
C LEU A 80 -20.19 16.35 23.96
N TYR A 81 -20.17 15.02 24.11
CA TYR A 81 -19.65 14.08 23.11
C TYR A 81 -20.75 13.24 22.46
N ARG A 82 -22.01 13.68 22.52
CA ARG A 82 -23.12 12.95 21.92
C ARG A 82 -22.99 12.92 20.40
N GLY A 83 -22.99 11.71 19.81
CA GLY A 83 -22.81 11.50 18.37
C GLY A 83 -21.34 11.34 17.94
N PHE A 84 -20.38 11.54 18.85
CA PHE A 84 -18.94 11.55 18.54
C PHE A 84 -18.50 10.26 17.84
N SER A 85 -18.88 9.11 18.38
CA SER A 85 -18.46 7.81 17.84
C SER A 85 -19.03 7.47 16.46
N PHE A 86 -20.04 8.20 15.97
CA PHE A 86 -20.48 8.08 14.56
C PHE A 86 -19.79 9.11 13.69
N ASN A 87 -19.53 10.31 14.21
CA ASN A 87 -18.78 11.34 13.50
C ASN A 87 -17.33 10.93 13.18
N LEU A 88 -16.75 10.00 13.95
CA LEU A 88 -15.41 9.44 13.68
C LEU A 88 -15.31 8.78 12.29
N TYR A 89 -16.40 8.26 11.72
CA TYR A 89 -16.37 7.72 10.35
C TYR A 89 -15.99 8.78 9.30
N SER A 90 -16.18 10.07 9.59
CA SER A 90 -15.80 11.12 8.65
C SER A 90 -14.28 11.31 8.52
N LEU A 91 -13.47 10.74 9.43
CA LEU A 91 -12.00 10.84 9.37
C LEU A 91 -11.42 10.18 8.11
N ILE A 92 -12.10 9.16 7.58
CA ILE A 92 -11.72 8.47 6.33
C ILE A 92 -11.78 9.43 5.13
N LEU A 93 -12.54 10.52 5.24
CA LEU A 93 -12.75 11.48 4.16
C LEU A 93 -11.72 12.63 4.13
N GLU A 94 -10.86 12.76 5.16
CA GLU A 94 -9.81 13.79 5.16
C GLU A 94 -8.75 13.52 4.08
N PRO A 95 -8.23 12.28 3.92
CA PRO A 95 -7.35 11.92 2.80
C PRO A 95 -7.97 12.15 1.43
N VAL A 96 -9.27 11.86 1.28
CA VAL A 96 -10.00 12.08 0.03
C VAL A 96 -10.00 13.56 -0.33
N TYR A 97 -10.22 14.44 0.65
CA TYR A 97 -10.22 15.88 0.44
C TYR A 97 -8.85 16.40 -0.02
N ILE A 98 -7.77 16.10 0.71
CA ILE A 98 -6.43 16.58 0.36
C ILE A 98 -5.90 15.95 -0.93
N GLY A 99 -6.12 14.65 -1.14
CA GLY A 99 -5.72 13.99 -2.39
C GLY A 99 -6.41 14.61 -3.60
N THR A 100 -7.71 14.90 -3.51
CA THR A 100 -8.46 15.59 -4.58
C THR A 100 -7.96 17.01 -4.79
N LEU A 101 -7.70 17.74 -3.70
CA LEU A 101 -7.18 19.12 -3.74
C LEU A 101 -5.86 19.18 -4.51
N GLU A 102 -4.86 18.40 -4.09
CA GLU A 102 -3.52 18.45 -4.69
C GLU A 102 -3.51 17.87 -6.10
N SER A 103 -4.24 16.79 -6.37
CA SER A 103 -4.36 16.25 -7.74
C SER A 103 -4.96 17.28 -8.70
N THR A 104 -6.02 17.99 -8.27
CA THR A 104 -6.64 19.04 -9.08
C THR A 104 -5.69 20.22 -9.26
N ARG A 105 -4.93 20.61 -8.23
CA ARG A 105 -3.91 21.66 -8.33
C ARG A 105 -2.84 21.30 -9.35
N THR A 106 -2.29 20.09 -9.31
CA THR A 106 -1.27 19.63 -10.25
C THR A 106 -1.79 19.65 -11.69
N ILE A 107 -3.00 19.12 -11.94
CA ILE A 107 -3.60 19.09 -13.28
C ILE A 107 -3.80 20.52 -13.83
N LEU A 108 -4.34 21.43 -13.02
CA LEU A 108 -4.61 22.81 -13.46
C LEU A 108 -3.33 23.64 -13.62
N MET A 109 -2.33 23.44 -12.76
CA MET A 109 -1.02 24.07 -12.91
C MET A 109 -0.30 23.58 -14.18
N ASN A 110 -0.38 22.29 -14.52
CA ASN A 110 0.17 21.76 -15.77
C ASN A 110 -0.51 22.36 -17.01
N LYS A 111 -1.80 22.70 -16.90
CA LYS A 111 -2.55 23.44 -17.93
C LYS A 111 -2.30 24.97 -17.91
N LYS A 112 -1.32 25.45 -17.14
CA LYS A 112 -0.93 26.86 -17.00
C LYS A 112 -2.03 27.81 -16.47
N TRP A 113 -2.95 27.30 -15.65
CA TRP A 113 -3.96 28.15 -15.00
C TRP A 113 -3.34 29.06 -13.94
N SER A 114 -3.94 30.23 -13.69
CA SER A 114 -3.45 31.17 -12.68
C SER A 114 -3.48 30.55 -11.28
N LYS A 115 -2.51 30.87 -10.40
CA LYS A 115 -2.45 30.34 -9.02
C LYS A 115 -3.75 30.58 -8.22
N THR A 116 -4.41 31.72 -8.46
CA THR A 116 -5.69 32.08 -7.80
C THR A 116 -6.80 31.15 -8.31
N THR A 117 -6.96 31.04 -9.64
CA THR A 117 -8.01 30.20 -10.25
C THR A 117 -7.81 28.74 -9.89
N THR A 118 -6.57 28.25 -9.93
CA THR A 118 -6.23 26.88 -9.56
C THR A 118 -6.60 26.57 -8.12
N SER A 119 -6.26 27.45 -7.17
CA SER A 119 -6.58 27.24 -5.74
C SER A 119 -8.09 27.27 -5.49
N PHE A 120 -8.81 28.17 -6.16
CA PHE A 120 -10.27 28.26 -6.07
C PHE A 120 -10.95 27.00 -6.59
N CYS A 121 -10.60 26.55 -7.81
CA CYS A 121 -11.18 25.37 -8.44
C CYS A 121 -10.81 24.08 -7.69
N ALA A 122 -9.56 23.93 -7.26
CA ALA A 122 -9.12 22.77 -6.51
C ALA A 122 -9.85 22.66 -5.16
N GLY A 123 -9.98 23.77 -4.42
CA GLY A 123 -10.75 23.78 -3.17
C GLY A 123 -12.21 23.39 -3.40
N GLY A 124 -12.81 23.84 -4.51
CA GLY A 124 -14.20 23.50 -4.86
C GLY A 124 -14.37 22.03 -5.22
N ALA A 125 -13.48 21.48 -6.05
CA ALA A 125 -13.48 20.08 -6.46
C ALA A 125 -13.28 19.13 -5.26
N ALA A 126 -12.31 19.44 -4.39
CA ALA A 126 -12.05 18.70 -3.16
C ALA A 126 -13.28 18.66 -2.24
N SER A 127 -13.92 19.82 -2.03
CA SER A 127 -15.14 19.90 -1.23
C SER A 127 -16.27 19.09 -1.86
N LEU A 128 -16.49 19.19 -3.17
CA LEU A 128 -17.56 18.45 -3.86
C LEU A 128 -17.39 16.94 -3.68
N CYS A 129 -16.18 16.43 -3.95
CA CYS A 129 -15.85 15.01 -3.80
C CYS A 129 -16.09 14.52 -2.37
N GLN A 130 -15.63 15.28 -1.38
CA GLN A 130 -15.80 14.94 0.04
C GLN A 130 -17.29 14.94 0.47
N GLN A 131 -18.09 15.91 0.00
CA GLN A 131 -19.49 16.05 0.44
C GLN A 131 -20.38 14.88 0.04
N ILE A 132 -20.06 14.17 -1.06
CA ILE A 132 -20.82 12.98 -1.51
C ILE A 132 -20.91 11.96 -0.38
N PHE A 133 -19.81 11.74 0.35
CA PHE A 133 -19.74 10.76 1.43
C PHE A 133 -19.99 11.38 2.81
N LEU A 134 -19.66 12.67 2.99
CA LEU A 134 -19.76 13.33 4.30
C LEU A 134 -21.21 13.61 4.70
N VAL A 135 -22.08 13.98 3.76
CA VAL A 135 -23.45 14.44 4.08
C VAL A 135 -24.29 13.38 4.81
N PRO A 136 -24.31 12.09 4.38
CA PRO A 136 -24.98 11.04 5.14
C PRO A 136 -24.48 10.93 6.59
N ILE A 137 -23.17 11.07 6.80
CA ILE A 137 -22.55 11.00 8.13
C ILE A 137 -22.98 12.19 8.99
N ASP A 138 -22.96 13.39 8.41
CA ASP A 138 -23.38 14.63 9.07
C ASP A 138 -24.84 14.56 9.51
N ILE A 139 -25.75 14.11 8.65
CA ILE A 139 -27.19 14.05 8.97
C ILE A 139 -27.47 13.11 10.14
N VAL A 140 -26.89 11.90 10.12
CA VAL A 140 -27.06 10.94 11.23
C VAL A 140 -26.45 11.50 12.51
N THR A 141 -25.26 12.11 12.43
CA THR A 141 -24.59 12.75 13.57
C THR A 141 -25.45 13.88 14.16
N GLN A 142 -26.01 14.75 13.33
CA GLN A 142 -26.85 15.86 13.76
C GLN A 142 -28.14 15.36 14.45
N ARG A 143 -28.80 14.33 13.93
CA ARG A 143 -29.97 13.73 14.59
C ARG A 143 -29.61 13.11 15.94
N LEU A 144 -28.48 12.41 16.04
CA LEU A 144 -27.96 11.89 17.31
C LEU A 144 -27.72 12.99 18.36
N ILE A 145 -27.20 14.15 17.95
CA ILE A 145 -26.97 15.30 18.84
C ILE A 145 -28.30 15.83 19.45
N ILE A 146 -29.36 15.85 18.65
CA ILE A 146 -30.61 16.57 18.94
C ILE A 146 -31.67 15.68 19.58
N GLU A 147 -31.94 14.50 19.02
CA GLU A 147 -32.99 13.59 19.48
C GLU A 147 -32.63 12.91 20.82
N LYS A 148 -31.44 13.16 21.36
CA LYS A 148 -30.89 12.58 22.60
C LYS A 148 -30.85 11.05 22.63
N GLN A 149 -31.09 10.38 21.50
CA GLN A 149 -31.00 8.93 21.34
C GLN A 149 -29.55 8.46 21.29
N THR A 150 -29.24 7.38 22.01
CA THR A 150 -27.90 6.77 22.03
C THR A 150 -27.75 5.66 20.98
N ASN A 151 -28.85 5.05 20.55
CA ASN A 151 -28.82 3.95 19.59
C ASN A 151 -28.80 4.44 18.14
N LYS A 152 -27.62 4.34 17.51
CA LYS A 152 -27.36 4.76 16.13
C LYS A 152 -28.25 4.02 15.11
N LYS A 153 -28.54 2.73 15.36
CA LYS A 153 -29.34 1.89 14.45
C LYS A 153 -30.77 2.39 14.36
N LEU A 154 -31.36 2.83 15.47
CA LEU A 154 -32.72 3.38 15.50
C LEU A 154 -32.84 4.67 14.70
N ILE A 155 -31.83 5.56 14.78
CA ILE A 155 -31.81 6.80 13.98
C ILE A 155 -31.70 6.49 12.48
N ILE A 156 -30.80 5.59 12.09
CA ILE A 156 -30.62 5.18 10.69
C ILE A 156 -31.90 4.55 10.15
N GLN A 157 -32.52 3.64 10.90
CA GLN A 157 -33.80 3.02 10.54
C GLN A 157 -34.93 4.05 10.47
N SER A 158 -34.97 5.02 11.38
CA SER A 158 -35.96 6.10 11.37
C SER A 158 -35.82 7.00 10.14
N ILE A 159 -34.60 7.36 9.74
CA ILE A 159 -34.35 8.12 8.51
C ILE A 159 -34.84 7.31 7.30
N TYR A 160 -34.44 6.04 7.21
CA TYR A 160 -34.79 5.19 6.08
C TYR A 160 -36.30 4.94 5.98
N ARG A 161 -36.99 4.68 7.10
CA ARG A 161 -38.44 4.44 7.10
C ARG A 161 -39.26 5.67 6.75
N ASN A 162 -38.83 6.86 7.17
CA ASN A 162 -39.60 8.10 6.96
C ASN A 162 -39.31 8.77 5.61
N ASP A 163 -38.05 8.80 5.19
CA ASP A 163 -37.57 9.60 4.06
C ASP A 163 -36.85 8.76 2.97
N GLY A 164 -36.71 7.44 3.16
CA GLY A 164 -35.96 6.55 2.26
C GLY A 164 -34.47 6.88 2.19
N LEU A 165 -33.82 6.50 1.08
CA LEU A 165 -32.40 6.82 0.84
C LEU A 165 -32.15 8.32 0.67
N ILE A 166 -33.12 9.07 0.14
CA ILE A 166 -33.04 10.52 -0.07
C ILE A 166 -32.93 11.25 1.28
N GLY A 167 -33.45 10.67 2.37
CA GLY A 167 -33.32 11.21 3.72
C GLY A 167 -31.88 11.45 4.18
N PHE A 168 -30.94 10.60 3.74
CA PHE A 168 -29.50 10.73 4.05
C PHE A 168 -28.80 11.84 3.26
N TYR A 169 -29.48 12.42 2.26
CA TYR A 169 -28.98 13.54 1.47
C TYR A 169 -29.88 14.78 1.61
N LYS A 170 -30.71 14.82 2.65
CA LYS A 170 -31.60 15.95 2.90
C LYS A 170 -30.77 17.24 3.06
N GLY A 171 -31.04 18.21 2.19
CA GLY A 171 -30.31 19.48 2.17
C GLY A 171 -28.93 19.43 1.49
N PHE A 172 -28.62 18.39 0.71
CA PHE A 172 -27.33 18.24 0.02
C PHE A 172 -26.93 19.47 -0.82
N LEU A 173 -27.85 20.03 -1.63
CA LEU A 173 -27.56 21.23 -2.42
C LEU A 173 -27.20 22.45 -1.55
N LEU A 174 -27.84 22.58 -0.38
CA LEU A 174 -27.53 23.65 0.59
C LEU A 174 -26.21 23.38 1.32
N GLN A 175 -25.84 22.12 1.51
CA GLN A 175 -24.51 21.77 2.00
C GLN A 175 -23.43 22.20 1.00
N LEU A 176 -23.63 21.89 -0.29
CA LEU A 176 -22.69 22.28 -1.35
C LEU A 176 -22.54 23.80 -1.44
N SER A 177 -23.64 24.56 -1.34
CA SER A 177 -23.61 26.02 -1.40
C SER A 177 -22.91 26.69 -0.21
N VAL A 178 -22.62 25.94 0.87
CA VAL A 178 -21.80 26.41 1.99
C VAL A 178 -20.35 25.96 1.81
N ASN A 179 -20.15 24.65 1.60
CA ASN A 179 -18.84 24.04 1.73
C ASN A 179 -17.94 24.28 0.50
N ILE A 180 -18.50 24.31 -0.71
CA ILE A 180 -17.73 24.63 -1.92
C ILE A 180 -17.20 26.08 -1.83
N PRO A 181 -18.05 27.11 -1.60
CA PRO A 181 -17.53 28.47 -1.43
C PRO A 181 -16.56 28.61 -0.27
N PHE A 182 -16.83 27.96 0.87
CA PHE A 182 -15.92 27.98 2.02
C PHE A 182 -14.52 27.46 1.64
N SER A 183 -14.47 26.27 1.03
CA SER A 183 -13.22 25.60 0.65
C SER A 183 -12.45 26.38 -0.42
N SER A 184 -13.15 26.84 -1.47
CA SER A 184 -12.56 27.67 -2.53
C SER A 184 -11.99 28.98 -1.98
N LEU A 185 -12.71 29.66 -1.09
CA LEU A 185 -12.24 30.89 -0.44
C LEU A 185 -11.06 30.62 0.50
N LEU A 186 -11.14 29.57 1.33
CA LEU A 186 -10.09 29.19 2.26
C LEU A 186 -8.74 29.06 1.55
N TRP A 187 -8.67 28.21 0.52
CA TRP A 187 -7.41 27.96 -0.18
C TRP A 187 -6.93 29.16 -0.99
N THR A 188 -7.84 29.92 -1.59
CA THR A 188 -7.48 31.14 -2.33
C THR A 188 -6.91 32.21 -1.41
N LEU A 189 -7.55 32.45 -0.26
CA LEU A 189 -7.12 33.43 0.72
C LEU A 189 -5.84 32.98 1.43
N TYR A 190 -5.72 31.69 1.75
CA TYR A 190 -4.53 31.12 2.38
C TYR A 190 -3.28 31.45 1.58
N TRP A 191 -3.24 31.13 0.29
CA TRP A 191 -2.05 31.38 -0.54
C TRP A 191 -1.75 32.86 -0.73
N ARG A 192 -2.78 33.71 -0.81
CA ARG A 192 -2.58 35.18 -0.90
C ARG A 192 -1.99 35.74 0.39
N ILE A 193 -2.56 35.38 1.54
CA ILE A 193 -2.07 35.82 2.85
C ILE A 193 -0.67 35.26 3.11
N GLN A 194 -0.45 33.98 2.79
CA GLN A 194 0.85 33.33 2.89
C GLN A 194 1.92 34.08 2.10
N SER A 195 1.66 34.42 0.83
CA SER A 195 2.64 35.15 0.01
C SER A 195 3.03 36.53 0.55
N TYR A 196 2.16 37.13 1.38
CA TYR A 196 2.45 38.40 2.04
C TYR A 196 3.22 38.19 3.36
N LEU A 197 2.80 37.20 4.17
CA LEU A 197 3.37 36.92 5.49
C LEU A 197 4.68 36.11 5.43
N GLU A 198 4.97 35.42 4.33
CA GLU A 198 6.22 34.67 4.12
C GLU A 198 7.45 35.58 4.21
N LYS A 199 7.28 36.89 3.94
CA LYS A 199 8.30 37.92 4.17
C LYS A 199 8.80 38.01 5.62
N TRP A 200 8.01 37.53 6.58
CA TRP A 200 8.35 37.56 8.01
C TRP A 200 9.18 36.34 8.46
N ASN A 201 9.35 35.33 7.59
CA ASN A 201 10.20 34.14 7.78
C ASN A 201 10.13 33.47 9.17
N ASN A 202 8.91 33.30 9.71
CA ASN A 202 8.69 32.68 11.03
C ASN A 202 7.86 31.39 10.92
N SER A 203 8.05 30.46 11.86
CA SER A 203 7.31 29.17 11.91
C SER A 203 5.79 29.32 12.09
N ILE A 204 5.34 30.47 12.59
CA ILE A 204 3.92 30.79 12.79
C ILE A 204 3.22 31.35 11.56
N THR A 205 3.94 31.64 10.47
CA THR A 205 3.38 32.27 9.27
C THR A 205 2.29 31.42 8.62
N SER A 206 2.57 30.14 8.31
CA SER A 206 1.59 29.22 7.70
C SER A 206 0.37 28.94 8.59
N PRO A 207 0.53 28.66 9.90
CA PRO A 207 -0.61 28.52 10.80
C PRO A 207 -1.46 29.79 10.90
N LEU A 208 -0.85 30.97 10.93
CA LEU A 208 -1.54 32.26 11.00
C LEU A 208 -2.29 32.57 9.70
N SER A 209 -1.67 32.35 8.55
CA SER A 209 -2.31 32.49 7.23
C SER A 209 -3.56 31.61 7.13
N ALA A 210 -3.48 30.36 7.59
CA ALA A 210 -4.60 29.43 7.61
C ALA A 210 -5.72 29.89 8.55
N ALA A 211 -5.38 30.41 9.73
CA ALA A 211 -6.34 30.95 10.69
C ALA A 211 -7.09 32.18 10.13
N LEU A 212 -6.38 33.13 9.51
CA LEU A 212 -6.97 34.33 8.92
C LEU A 212 -7.86 33.99 7.70
N ALA A 213 -7.39 33.10 6.83
CA ALA A 213 -8.15 32.65 5.67
C ALA A 213 -9.44 31.91 6.07
N SER A 214 -9.35 30.97 7.02
CA SER A 214 -10.51 30.20 7.51
C SER A 214 -11.52 31.06 8.26
N SER A 215 -11.07 32.06 9.03
CA SER A 215 -11.95 33.01 9.71
C SER A 215 -12.75 33.85 8.70
N THR A 216 -12.08 34.36 7.67
CA THR A 216 -12.70 35.17 6.61
C THR A 216 -13.69 34.35 5.79
N ALA A 217 -13.31 33.14 5.36
CA ALA A 217 -14.21 32.22 4.67
C ALA A 217 -15.42 31.83 5.52
N THR A 218 -15.25 31.70 6.84
CA THR A 218 -16.35 31.44 7.78
C THR A 218 -17.32 32.59 7.85
N LEU A 219 -16.82 33.83 7.97
CA LEU A 219 -17.66 35.04 8.02
C LEU A 219 -18.59 35.13 6.81
N LEU A 220 -18.05 34.89 5.61
CA LEU A 220 -18.81 34.96 4.36
C LEU A 220 -19.84 33.83 4.20
N THR A 221 -19.55 32.64 4.74
CA THR A 221 -20.41 31.46 4.58
C THR A 221 -21.32 31.20 5.79
N GLN A 222 -21.25 32.01 6.85
CA GLN A 222 -22.01 31.80 8.08
C GLN A 222 -23.54 31.87 7.91
N PRO A 223 -24.10 32.87 7.22
CA PRO A 223 -25.56 32.96 7.08
C PRO A 223 -26.17 31.72 6.43
N ILE A 224 -25.51 31.20 5.39
CA ILE A 224 -25.97 30.02 4.65
C ILE A 224 -25.82 28.75 5.50
N ASP A 225 -24.74 28.63 6.28
CA ASP A 225 -24.52 27.49 7.21
C ASP A 225 -25.61 27.39 8.28
N VAL A 226 -26.08 28.53 8.82
CA VAL A 226 -27.18 28.54 9.79
C VAL A 226 -28.49 28.08 9.16
N ILE A 227 -28.83 28.60 7.97
CA ILE A 227 -30.05 28.24 7.24
C ILE A 227 -30.05 26.75 6.91
N LYS A 228 -28.94 26.25 6.37
CA LYS A 228 -28.70 24.85 6.05
C LYS A 228 -28.91 23.97 7.28
N THR A 229 -28.25 24.28 8.40
CA THR A 229 -28.30 23.47 9.63
C THR A 229 -29.74 23.39 10.17
N ARG A 230 -30.50 24.49 10.15
CA ARG A 230 -31.92 24.49 10.54
C ARG A 230 -32.78 23.60 9.63
N LEU A 231 -32.57 23.66 8.31
CA LEU A 231 -33.34 22.87 7.33
C LEU A 231 -33.06 21.36 7.41
N GLN A 232 -31.81 20.97 7.71
CA GLN A 232 -31.43 19.55 7.82
C GLN A 232 -32.10 18.85 9.01
N ILE A 233 -32.37 19.60 10.08
CA ILE A 233 -32.84 19.06 11.36
C ILE A 233 -34.37 19.08 11.49
N GLN A 234 -35.07 19.96 10.75
CA GLN A 234 -36.53 20.02 10.82
C GLN A 234 -37.18 18.73 10.27
N HIS A 235 -38.10 18.14 11.04
CA HIS A 235 -38.87 16.97 10.60
C HIS A 235 -39.77 17.29 9.39
N LYS A 236 -40.42 18.47 9.37
CA LYS A 236 -41.26 18.92 8.25
C LYS A 236 -40.45 19.70 7.21
N ARG A 237 -40.63 19.39 5.92
CA ARG A 237 -40.02 20.16 4.81
C ARG A 237 -40.60 21.58 4.80
N GLN A 238 -39.73 22.58 4.87
CA GLN A 238 -40.10 23.99 4.73
C GLN A 238 -39.33 24.63 3.56
N PRO A 239 -39.93 25.59 2.82
CA PRO A 239 -39.22 26.35 1.80
C PRO A 239 -38.07 27.16 2.39
N LEU A 240 -36.98 27.29 1.62
CA LEU A 240 -35.79 28.07 1.99
C LEU A 240 -36.15 29.51 2.39
N LYS A 241 -36.99 30.17 1.59
CA LYS A 241 -37.47 31.55 1.83
C LYS A 241 -38.17 31.71 3.17
N LYS A 242 -39.00 30.72 3.55
CA LYS A 242 -39.73 30.73 4.83
C LYS A 242 -38.78 30.58 6.01
N THR A 243 -37.79 29.68 5.90
CA THR A 243 -36.77 29.50 6.95
C THR A 243 -35.92 30.76 7.14
N PHE A 244 -35.54 31.41 6.04
CA PHE A 244 -34.81 32.67 6.06
C PHE A 244 -35.62 33.80 6.74
N GLN A 245 -36.89 33.95 6.38
CA GLN A 245 -37.79 34.92 7.02
C GLN A 245 -37.97 34.65 8.52
N ILE A 246 -38.13 33.39 8.91
CA ILE A 246 -38.23 33.01 10.33
C ILE A 246 -36.96 33.42 11.09
N LEU A 247 -35.77 33.12 10.56
CA LEU A 247 -34.51 33.46 11.22
C LEU A 247 -34.31 34.98 11.39
N LEU A 248 -34.67 35.76 10.37
CA LEU A 248 -34.63 37.22 10.44
C LEU A 248 -35.65 37.78 11.43
N ASN A 249 -36.87 37.24 11.46
CA ASN A 249 -37.90 37.70 12.39
C ASN A 249 -37.61 37.30 13.85
N GLU A 250 -36.93 36.17 14.08
CA GLU A 250 -36.62 35.67 15.44
C GLU A 250 -35.53 36.48 16.15
N ARG A 251 -34.42 36.81 15.46
CA ARG A 251 -33.23 37.46 16.08
C ARG A 251 -32.53 38.47 15.16
N GLY A 252 -33.13 38.86 14.05
CA GLY A 252 -32.51 39.72 13.04
C GLY A 252 -31.21 39.13 12.48
N TYR A 253 -30.27 40.00 12.14
CA TYR A 253 -28.94 39.61 11.66
C TYR A 253 -28.16 38.71 12.64
N LYS A 254 -28.35 38.88 13.95
CA LYS A 254 -27.71 38.05 14.98
C LYS A 254 -28.14 36.58 14.91
N GLY A 255 -29.34 36.30 14.39
CA GLY A 255 -29.81 34.94 14.13
C GLY A 255 -28.99 34.24 13.04
N LEU A 256 -28.70 34.93 11.94
CA LEU A 256 -27.89 34.43 10.81
C LEU A 256 -26.43 34.20 11.19
N MET A 257 -25.95 34.85 12.24
CA MET A 257 -24.59 34.68 12.78
C MET A 257 -24.53 33.72 13.98
N SER A 258 -25.63 33.02 14.32
CA SER A 258 -25.64 32.08 15.44
C SER A 258 -24.62 30.98 15.26
N GLY A 259 -23.82 30.71 16.29
CA GLY A 259 -22.74 29.72 16.24
C GLY A 259 -21.50 30.16 15.46
N TYR A 260 -21.37 31.44 15.07
CA TYR A 260 -20.19 31.96 14.38
C TYR A 260 -18.90 31.73 15.17
N PHE A 261 -18.87 32.17 16.44
CA PHE A 261 -17.69 32.02 17.30
C PHE A 261 -17.22 30.56 17.44
N PRO A 262 -18.07 29.60 17.83
CA PRO A 262 -17.63 28.20 17.93
C PRO A 262 -17.24 27.61 16.56
N ARG A 263 -17.90 27.99 15.46
CA ARG A 263 -17.49 27.55 14.11
C ARG A 263 -16.10 28.08 13.74
N CYS A 264 -15.87 29.37 13.95
CA CYS A 264 -14.61 30.04 13.64
C CYS A 264 -13.45 29.36 14.37
N LEU A 265 -13.61 29.11 15.67
CA LEU A 265 -12.61 28.47 16.50
C LEU A 265 -12.26 27.04 16.03
N ILE A 266 -13.26 26.25 15.62
CA ILE A 266 -13.04 24.91 15.05
C ILE A 266 -12.25 24.99 13.74
N VAL A 267 -12.67 25.86 12.81
CA VAL A 267 -12.03 25.90 11.48
C VAL A 267 -10.64 26.51 11.51
N MET A 268 -10.38 27.48 12.40
CA MET A 268 -9.06 28.06 12.63
C MET A 268 -8.10 26.97 13.11
N ALA A 269 -8.48 26.25 14.17
CA ALA A 269 -7.66 25.18 14.72
C ALA A 269 -7.39 24.07 13.70
N THR A 270 -8.43 23.66 12.96
CA THR A 270 -8.31 22.61 11.95
C THR A 270 -7.39 23.06 10.80
N ALA A 271 -7.63 24.24 10.22
CA ALA A 271 -6.84 24.75 9.10
C ALA A 271 -5.37 25.01 9.48
N SER A 272 -5.11 25.58 10.66
CA SER A 272 -3.75 25.80 11.16
C SER A 272 -3.02 24.48 11.40
N THR A 273 -3.69 23.46 11.92
CA THR A 273 -3.06 22.14 12.14
C THR A 273 -2.66 21.50 10.82
N MET A 274 -3.52 21.56 9.81
CA MET A 274 -3.25 21.02 8.47
C MET A 274 -1.97 21.60 7.86
N THR A 275 -1.68 22.89 8.09
CA THR A 275 -0.48 23.54 7.56
C THR A 275 0.77 23.31 8.41
N VAL A 276 0.64 23.04 9.71
CA VAL A 276 1.78 22.58 10.53
C VAL A 276 2.22 21.19 10.11
N SER A 277 1.27 20.27 9.89
CA SER A 277 1.57 18.90 9.45
C SER A 277 2.18 18.79 8.04
N SER A 278 2.22 19.88 7.26
CA SER A 278 2.95 19.93 5.98
C SER A 278 4.39 20.43 6.10
N SER A 279 4.88 20.73 7.31
CA SER A 279 6.20 21.35 7.53
C SER A 279 7.28 20.29 7.82
N SER A 280 8.30 20.23 6.94
CA SER A 280 9.64 19.61 7.05
C SER A 280 9.83 18.17 7.58
N THR A 281 8.82 17.54 8.18
CA THR A 281 8.90 16.20 8.81
C THR A 281 8.55 15.05 7.88
N PHE A 282 8.02 15.35 6.68
CA PHE A 282 7.60 14.37 5.67
C PHE A 282 8.33 14.55 4.34
N VAL A 283 9.39 15.36 4.35
CA VAL A 283 10.28 15.60 3.22
C VAL A 283 11.40 14.58 3.31
N ASN A 284 11.70 13.90 2.21
CA ASN A 284 12.93 13.11 2.14
C ASN A 284 14.12 14.06 2.35
N GLU A 285 14.89 13.89 3.43
CA GLU A 285 16.12 14.67 3.63
C GLU A 285 17.15 14.20 2.60
N HIS A 286 17.71 15.14 1.84
CA HIS A 286 18.74 14.86 0.82
C HIS A 286 20.08 15.50 1.25
N SER A 287 21.16 14.73 1.12
CA SER A 287 22.54 15.21 1.24
C SER A 287 22.97 15.97 -0.02
N CYS A 288 24.01 16.79 0.10
CA CYS A 288 24.64 17.41 -1.07
C CYS A 288 25.24 16.31 -1.97
N ASP A 289 24.97 16.38 -3.28
CA ASP A 289 25.49 15.41 -4.25
C ASP A 289 26.91 15.75 -4.73
N THR A 290 27.49 16.86 -4.28
CA THR A 290 28.88 17.20 -4.57
C THR A 290 29.81 16.24 -3.80
N PRO A 291 30.73 15.54 -4.48
CA PRO A 291 31.73 14.69 -3.83
C PRO A 291 32.48 15.46 -2.74
N ASP A 292 32.75 14.79 -1.61
CA ASP A 292 33.40 15.35 -0.42
C ASP A 292 32.62 16.43 0.34
N CYS A 293 31.33 16.66 0.03
CA CYS A 293 30.46 17.58 0.76
C CYS A 293 29.36 16.83 1.53
N ASN A 294 29.53 16.71 2.86
CA ASN A 294 28.55 16.05 3.74
C ASN A 294 27.49 17.00 4.32
N GLU A 295 27.36 18.20 3.75
CA GLU A 295 26.39 19.19 4.22
C GLU A 295 24.97 18.89 3.71
N LYS A 296 23.95 19.30 4.49
CA LYS A 296 22.55 19.12 4.09
C LYS A 296 22.22 19.97 2.87
N ALA A 297 21.56 19.38 1.88
CA ALA A 297 21.17 20.10 0.69
C ALA A 297 20.04 21.11 0.96
N LYS A 298 20.18 22.32 0.42
CA LYS A 298 19.20 23.42 0.53
C LYS A 298 18.62 23.81 -0.83
N LEU A 299 19.24 23.33 -1.90
CA LEU A 299 19.15 23.83 -3.26
C LEU A 299 18.93 22.66 -4.24
N ARG A 300 18.08 22.81 -5.26
CA ARG A 300 17.79 21.75 -6.25
C ARG A 300 17.94 22.23 -7.69
N CYS A 301 18.60 21.43 -8.53
CA CYS A 301 18.87 21.80 -9.92
C CYS A 301 17.57 22.01 -10.74
N PRO A 302 17.37 23.17 -11.40
CA PRO A 302 16.15 23.46 -12.15
C PRO A 302 16.00 22.60 -13.42
N ASN A 303 17.09 22.14 -14.02
CA ASN A 303 17.03 21.28 -15.20
C ASN A 303 16.60 19.85 -14.84
N CYS A 304 17.02 19.30 -13.69
CA CYS A 304 16.48 18.04 -13.19
C CYS A 304 14.96 18.10 -12.98
N ILE A 305 14.46 19.23 -12.47
CA ILE A 305 13.02 19.48 -12.30
C ILE A 305 12.32 19.52 -13.66
N LYS A 306 12.86 20.27 -14.63
CA LYS A 306 12.28 20.35 -15.99
C LYS A 306 12.26 19.00 -16.70
N LEU A 307 13.26 18.15 -16.46
CA LEU A 307 13.37 16.82 -17.05
C LEU A 307 12.55 15.76 -16.30
N GLY A 308 11.89 16.11 -15.18
CA GLY A 308 11.04 15.20 -14.42
C GLY A 308 11.81 14.09 -13.71
N LEU A 309 13.08 14.29 -13.41
CA LEU A 309 13.92 13.28 -12.76
C LEU A 309 13.44 13.06 -11.32
N GLN A 310 12.94 11.86 -11.03
CA GLN A 310 12.48 11.46 -9.69
C GLN A 310 13.62 11.54 -8.65
N ASN A 311 14.86 11.27 -9.07
CA ASN A 311 16.08 11.43 -8.28
C ASN A 311 16.94 12.59 -8.84
N GLY A 312 16.36 13.79 -8.95
CA GLY A 312 17.12 14.97 -9.37
C GLY A 312 18.19 15.35 -8.34
N SER A 313 19.26 16.03 -8.75
CA SER A 313 20.36 16.33 -7.82
C SER A 313 20.10 17.52 -6.87
N TYR A 314 20.65 17.40 -5.67
CA TYR A 314 20.52 18.33 -4.55
C TYR A 314 21.88 18.88 -4.11
N PHE A 315 21.93 20.16 -3.75
CA PHE A 315 23.16 20.87 -3.43
C PHE A 315 23.02 21.72 -2.15
N CYS A 316 24.10 21.93 -1.40
CA CYS A 316 24.08 22.76 -0.20
C CYS A 316 24.30 24.26 -0.50
N SER A 317 25.11 24.60 -1.51
CA SER A 317 25.43 25.97 -1.95
C SER A 317 25.56 26.08 -3.48
N GLN A 318 25.55 27.31 -4.01
CA GLN A 318 25.83 27.57 -5.42
C GLN A 318 27.26 27.19 -5.81
N GLU A 319 28.23 27.29 -4.88
CA GLU A 319 29.62 26.89 -5.15
C GLU A 319 29.73 25.38 -5.33
N CYS A 320 29.06 24.59 -4.48
CA CYS A 320 29.01 23.13 -4.60
C CYS A 320 28.38 22.69 -5.93
N PHE A 321 27.31 23.36 -6.37
CA PHE A 321 26.70 23.13 -7.67
C PHE A 321 27.65 23.48 -8.83
N LYS A 322 28.29 24.66 -8.79
CA LYS A 322 29.23 25.11 -9.83
C LYS A 322 30.45 24.18 -9.92
N GLY A 323 31.01 23.78 -8.78
CA GLY A 323 32.15 22.86 -8.70
C GLY A 323 31.84 21.45 -9.24
N TYR A 324 30.61 20.95 -9.03
CA TYR A 324 30.18 19.65 -9.55
C TYR A 324 29.49 19.72 -10.92
N TRP A 325 29.31 20.90 -11.52
CA TRP A 325 28.50 21.09 -12.73
C TRP A 325 28.99 20.24 -13.91
N THR A 326 30.30 20.11 -14.10
CA THR A 326 30.88 19.37 -15.23
C THR A 326 30.50 17.89 -15.23
N GLU A 327 30.37 17.30 -14.04
CA GLU A 327 29.90 15.92 -13.86
C GLU A 327 28.38 15.87 -13.80
N HIS A 328 27.74 16.74 -13.03
CA HIS A 328 26.28 16.79 -12.89
C HIS A 328 25.56 17.03 -14.22
N LYS A 329 26.08 17.88 -15.13
CA LYS A 329 25.47 18.11 -16.44
C LYS A 329 25.46 16.86 -17.32
N LYS A 330 26.32 15.87 -17.05
CA LYS A 330 26.28 14.57 -17.72
C LYS A 330 25.01 13.81 -17.38
N LEU A 331 24.45 13.97 -16.18
CA LEU A 331 23.13 13.42 -15.82
C LEU A 331 22.02 14.02 -16.69
N HIS A 332 22.12 15.30 -17.06
CA HIS A 332 21.16 15.92 -17.98
C HIS A 332 21.32 15.42 -19.40
N SER A 333 22.56 15.24 -19.89
CA SER A 333 22.78 14.65 -21.22
C SER A 333 22.37 13.19 -21.26
N GLN A 334 22.61 12.41 -20.20
CA GLN A 334 22.15 11.03 -20.05
C GLN A 334 20.63 10.95 -19.96
N ALA A 335 19.97 11.84 -19.21
CA ALA A 335 18.52 11.92 -19.14
C ALA A 335 17.89 12.34 -20.49
N LYS A 336 18.54 13.27 -21.22
CA LYS A 336 18.13 13.64 -22.59
C LYS A 336 18.41 12.53 -23.59
N GLN A 337 19.50 11.78 -23.43
CA GLN A 337 19.81 10.59 -24.22
C GLN A 337 18.85 9.46 -23.89
N GLN A 338 18.40 9.28 -22.64
CA GLN A 338 17.32 8.36 -22.27
C GLN A 338 15.98 8.82 -22.88
N GLN A 339 15.69 10.12 -22.91
CA GLN A 339 14.51 10.68 -23.58
C GLN A 339 14.58 10.62 -25.12
N GLN A 340 15.78 10.57 -25.72
CA GLN A 340 15.98 10.39 -27.16
C GLN A 340 16.14 8.90 -27.56
N GLN A 341 16.69 8.06 -26.68
CA GLN A 341 16.74 6.58 -26.81
C GLN A 341 15.38 5.95 -26.56
N SER A 342 14.48 6.61 -25.82
CA SER A 342 13.06 6.24 -25.79
C SER A 342 12.33 6.47 -27.12
N GLN A 343 13.00 6.94 -28.18
CA GLN A 343 12.47 6.96 -29.54
C GLN A 343 13.19 6.04 -30.54
N THR A 344 14.30 5.40 -30.16
CA THR A 344 15.02 4.45 -31.02
C THR A 344 15.73 3.41 -30.16
N GLU A 345 15.18 2.19 -30.15
CA GLU A 345 15.71 0.94 -29.58
C GLU A 345 15.59 0.69 -28.06
N GLN A 346 14.41 0.94 -27.51
CA GLN A 346 13.82 0.04 -26.51
C GLN A 346 12.35 -0.09 -26.88
N THR A 347 11.99 -1.14 -27.63
CA THR A 347 10.60 -1.55 -27.71
C THR A 347 10.18 -1.90 -26.28
N ASP A 348 9.38 -1.06 -25.62
CA ASP A 348 8.66 -1.47 -24.41
C ASP A 348 7.99 -2.81 -24.75
N TYR A 349 8.56 -3.91 -24.26
CA TYR A 349 7.97 -5.23 -24.42
C TYR A 349 6.72 -5.24 -23.56
N PHE A 350 5.60 -4.86 -24.17
CA PHE A 350 4.30 -4.78 -23.53
C PHE A 350 3.39 -5.83 -24.16
N PRO A 351 3.56 -7.11 -23.78
CA PRO A 351 2.83 -8.21 -24.42
C PRO A 351 1.31 -8.12 -24.19
N TRP A 352 0.86 -7.34 -23.20
CA TRP A 352 -0.55 -7.27 -22.80
C TRP A 352 -1.10 -5.83 -22.76
N PRO A 353 -1.40 -5.24 -23.93
CA PRO A 353 -2.11 -3.96 -24.04
C PRO A 353 -3.36 -3.89 -23.16
N GLY A 354 -3.39 -2.95 -22.21
CA GLY A 354 -4.55 -2.72 -21.33
C GLY A 354 -4.57 -3.53 -20.04
N PHE A 355 -3.61 -4.44 -19.81
CA PHE A 355 -3.45 -5.06 -18.50
C PHE A 355 -2.88 -4.05 -17.48
N HIS A 356 -3.47 -4.02 -16.28
CA HIS A 356 -3.04 -3.12 -15.20
C HIS A 356 -2.14 -3.86 -14.21
N PHE A 357 -0.85 -3.58 -14.27
CA PHE A 357 0.13 -4.10 -13.33
C PHE A 357 -0.06 -3.46 -11.93
N THR A 358 0.00 -4.28 -10.89
CA THR A 358 -0.21 -3.86 -9.50
C THR A 358 1.02 -3.14 -8.92
N GLY A 359 2.23 -3.52 -9.35
CA GLY A 359 3.51 -2.94 -8.90
C GLY A 359 4.38 -2.38 -10.03
N MET A 360 5.69 -2.28 -9.77
CA MET A 360 6.68 -1.71 -10.69
C MET A 360 7.26 -2.74 -11.65
N LEU A 361 7.16 -4.03 -11.34
CA LEU A 361 7.69 -5.11 -12.17
C LEU A 361 6.94 -5.21 -13.50
N ARG A 362 7.65 -5.55 -14.57
CA ARG A 362 7.13 -5.77 -15.92
C ARG A 362 7.75 -7.04 -16.51
N PRO A 363 7.02 -7.78 -17.36
CA PRO A 363 7.58 -8.91 -18.06
C PRO A 363 8.61 -8.44 -19.09
N TYR A 364 9.61 -9.27 -19.35
CA TYR A 364 10.59 -9.11 -20.41
C TYR A 364 10.47 -10.28 -21.41
N PRO A 365 11.06 -10.18 -22.62
CA PRO A 365 11.02 -11.27 -23.58
C PRO A 365 11.62 -12.58 -23.02
N LEU A 366 11.03 -13.70 -23.40
CA LEU A 366 11.52 -15.03 -23.03
C LEU A 366 12.53 -15.55 -24.05
N SER A 367 13.58 -16.25 -23.60
CA SER A 367 14.40 -17.07 -24.50
C SER A 367 13.64 -18.36 -24.91
N PRO A 368 14.05 -19.04 -26.01
CA PRO A 368 13.46 -20.31 -26.42
C PRO A 368 13.51 -21.38 -25.32
N LEU A 369 12.62 -22.37 -25.41
CA LEU A 369 12.66 -23.53 -24.50
C LEU A 369 13.99 -24.27 -24.61
N ARG A 370 14.53 -24.67 -23.46
CA ARG A 370 15.78 -25.45 -23.37
C ARG A 370 15.49 -26.94 -23.56
N SER A 371 16.34 -27.61 -24.32
CA SER A 371 16.20 -29.02 -24.64
C SER A 371 16.76 -29.91 -23.54
N VAL A 372 16.00 -30.93 -23.13
CA VAL A 372 16.49 -31.99 -22.22
C VAL A 372 17.03 -33.16 -23.04
N PRO A 373 18.24 -33.70 -22.76
CA PRO A 373 18.76 -34.88 -23.45
C PRO A 373 17.81 -36.09 -23.37
N SER A 374 17.80 -36.95 -24.39
CA SER A 374 16.94 -38.15 -24.41
C SER A 374 17.35 -39.22 -23.39
N THR A 375 18.55 -39.13 -22.82
CA THR A 375 19.06 -40.02 -21.77
C THR A 375 18.46 -39.75 -20.39
N ILE A 376 17.84 -38.58 -20.20
CA ILE A 376 17.22 -38.18 -18.93
C ILE A 376 15.79 -38.71 -18.87
N ASP A 377 15.47 -39.41 -17.78
CA ASP A 377 14.11 -39.88 -17.49
C ASP A 377 13.14 -38.69 -17.40
N ARG A 378 11.99 -38.81 -18.07
CA ARG A 378 10.98 -37.75 -18.18
C ARG A 378 9.71 -38.09 -17.39
N PRO A 379 9.06 -37.12 -16.74
CA PRO A 379 7.72 -37.31 -16.19
C PRO A 379 6.67 -37.39 -17.31
N ASP A 380 5.47 -37.87 -16.99
CA ASP A 380 4.42 -38.18 -17.97
C ASP A 380 3.91 -36.98 -18.78
N TYR A 381 4.06 -35.77 -18.23
CA TYR A 381 3.65 -34.52 -18.86
C TYR A 381 4.71 -33.90 -19.77
N ALA A 382 5.97 -34.34 -19.69
CA ALA A 382 7.10 -33.68 -20.36
C ALA A 382 6.91 -33.58 -21.88
N ASP A 383 6.43 -34.66 -22.50
CA ASP A 383 6.21 -34.76 -23.95
C ASP A 383 4.72 -34.59 -24.34
N ASN A 384 3.85 -34.24 -23.38
CA ASN A 384 2.45 -33.95 -23.64
C ASN A 384 2.31 -32.53 -24.22
N GLU A 385 1.62 -32.36 -25.35
CA GLU A 385 1.44 -31.05 -26.00
C GLU A 385 0.77 -30.00 -25.10
N ALA A 386 -0.13 -30.44 -24.22
CA ALA A 386 -0.81 -29.58 -23.25
C ALA A 386 -0.11 -29.57 -21.88
N GLY A 387 1.02 -30.27 -21.72
CA GLY A 387 1.73 -30.37 -20.45
C GLY A 387 0.93 -31.06 -19.33
N ARG A 388 -0.14 -31.79 -19.65
CA ARG A 388 -1.04 -32.37 -18.65
C ARG A 388 -0.46 -33.65 -18.06
N SER A 389 -0.39 -33.73 -16.74
CA SER A 389 -0.02 -34.97 -16.04
C SER A 389 -1.23 -35.90 -15.91
N LEU A 390 -1.20 -37.01 -16.66
CA LEU A 390 -2.28 -37.98 -16.67
C LEU A 390 -2.36 -38.75 -15.35
N SER A 391 -1.21 -39.00 -14.73
CA SER A 391 -1.10 -39.68 -13.43
C SER A 391 -1.73 -38.84 -12.30
N GLU A 392 -1.49 -37.53 -12.26
CA GLU A 392 -2.13 -36.64 -11.29
C GLU A 392 -3.64 -36.49 -11.50
N GLU A 393 -4.09 -36.36 -12.75
CA GLU A 393 -5.51 -36.26 -13.08
C GLU A 393 -6.26 -37.55 -12.74
N GLY A 394 -5.64 -38.70 -12.97
CA GLY A 394 -6.15 -40.00 -12.55
C GLY A 394 -6.34 -40.08 -11.04
N GLU A 395 -5.38 -39.59 -10.25
CA GLU A 395 -5.45 -39.62 -8.78
C GLU A 395 -6.50 -38.64 -8.22
N LYS A 396 -6.57 -37.42 -8.78
CA LYS A 396 -7.59 -36.40 -8.42
C LYS A 396 -9.02 -36.93 -8.61
N SER A 397 -9.25 -37.81 -9.58
CA SER A 397 -10.56 -38.41 -9.85
C SER A 397 -10.95 -39.55 -8.88
N SER A 398 -9.98 -40.09 -8.13
CA SER A 398 -10.09 -41.39 -7.47
C SER A 398 -10.09 -41.33 -5.93
N SER A 399 -9.32 -40.43 -5.28
CA SER A 399 -9.28 -40.41 -3.82
C SER A 399 -8.65 -39.17 -3.18
N SER A 400 -9.12 -38.81 -1.98
CA SER A 400 -8.43 -37.87 -1.06
C SER A 400 -7.42 -38.58 -0.14
N THR A 401 -7.03 -39.81 -0.49
CA THR A 401 -6.13 -40.64 0.31
C THR A 401 -4.70 -40.18 0.12
N ILE A 402 -4.03 -39.89 1.24
CA ILE A 402 -2.63 -39.52 1.26
C ILE A 402 -1.79 -40.81 1.21
N LYS A 403 -0.84 -40.89 0.26
CA LYS A 403 0.04 -42.05 0.11
C LYS A 403 1.00 -42.14 1.31
N VAL A 404 1.15 -43.35 1.84
CA VAL A 404 2.21 -43.69 2.79
C VAL A 404 3.32 -44.36 1.99
N LEU A 405 4.49 -43.73 1.93
CA LEU A 405 5.64 -44.26 1.19
C LEU A 405 6.26 -45.48 1.87
N THR A 406 6.66 -46.47 1.06
CA THR A 406 7.53 -47.57 1.52
C THR A 406 8.95 -47.07 1.78
N GLU A 407 9.78 -47.85 2.48
CA GLU A 407 11.17 -47.47 2.79
C GLU A 407 12.00 -47.15 1.53
N ASP A 408 11.86 -47.95 0.47
CA ASP A 408 12.53 -47.71 -0.81
C ASP A 408 12.08 -46.38 -1.45
N GLU A 409 10.78 -46.09 -1.41
CA GLU A 409 10.23 -44.84 -1.94
C GLU A 409 10.73 -43.63 -1.11
N GLN A 410 10.88 -43.79 0.20
CA GLN A 410 11.43 -42.75 1.08
C GLN A 410 12.91 -42.46 0.77
N GLU A 411 13.72 -43.47 0.46
CA GLU A 411 15.13 -43.27 0.09
C GLU A 411 15.27 -42.59 -1.28
N GLN A 412 14.39 -42.90 -2.23
CA GLN A 412 14.34 -42.16 -3.50
C GLN A 412 13.99 -40.68 -3.26
N MET A 413 13.01 -40.39 -2.40
CA MET A 413 12.70 -39.01 -2.01
C MET A 413 13.89 -38.29 -1.39
N ARG A 414 14.63 -38.94 -0.48
CA ARG A 414 15.86 -38.36 0.12
C ARG A 414 16.90 -38.04 -0.95
N THR A 415 17.09 -38.93 -1.91
CA THR A 415 18.05 -38.75 -3.00
C THR A 415 17.64 -37.58 -3.90
N THR A 416 16.40 -37.60 -4.41
CA THR A 416 15.88 -36.55 -5.31
C THR A 416 15.87 -35.17 -4.63
N CYS A 417 15.45 -35.08 -3.37
CA CYS A 417 15.46 -33.80 -2.63
C CYS A 417 16.88 -33.26 -2.39
N LYS A 418 17.87 -34.12 -2.16
CA LYS A 418 19.28 -33.70 -2.07
C LYS A 418 19.80 -33.13 -3.40
N LEU A 419 19.40 -33.73 -4.53
CA LEU A 419 19.74 -33.21 -5.86
C LEU A 419 19.06 -31.86 -6.10
N GLY A 420 17.79 -31.68 -5.71
CA GLY A 420 17.11 -30.39 -5.78
C GLY A 420 17.84 -29.30 -4.97
N ARG A 421 18.28 -29.63 -3.76
CA ARG A 421 19.13 -28.74 -2.94
C ARG A 421 20.42 -28.36 -3.66
N LEU A 422 21.13 -29.34 -4.24
CA LEU A 422 22.36 -29.08 -4.98
C LEU A 422 22.13 -28.07 -6.12
N VAL A 423 21.05 -28.23 -6.88
CA VAL A 423 20.67 -27.33 -7.98
C VAL A 423 20.34 -25.92 -7.47
N LEU A 424 19.55 -25.79 -6.40
CA LEU A 424 19.23 -24.47 -5.82
C LEU A 424 20.49 -23.77 -5.28
N ASP A 425 21.39 -24.52 -4.64
CA ASP A 425 22.65 -23.96 -4.14
C ASP A 425 23.58 -23.50 -5.28
N GLU A 426 23.56 -24.18 -6.43
CA GLU A 426 24.32 -23.74 -7.61
C GLU A 426 23.76 -22.44 -8.19
N ALA A 427 22.44 -22.32 -8.30
CA ALA A 427 21.80 -21.06 -8.68
C ALA A 427 22.17 -19.94 -7.69
N ALA A 428 22.07 -20.20 -6.38
CA ALA A 428 22.37 -19.24 -5.32
C ALA A 428 23.80 -18.68 -5.40
N ARG A 429 24.81 -19.53 -5.65
CA ARG A 429 26.23 -19.12 -5.77
C ARG A 429 26.47 -18.18 -6.96
N SER A 430 25.64 -18.27 -7.99
CA SER A 430 25.81 -17.51 -9.23
C SER A 430 25.17 -16.11 -9.22
N LEU A 431 24.33 -15.83 -8.21
CA LEU A 431 23.53 -14.62 -8.13
C LEU A 431 24.40 -13.36 -8.09
N ARG A 432 24.06 -12.38 -8.94
CA ARG A 432 24.72 -11.08 -9.02
C ARG A 432 23.76 -10.01 -9.56
N ILE A 433 23.98 -8.77 -9.14
CA ILE A 433 23.27 -7.61 -9.71
C ILE A 433 23.52 -7.57 -11.22
N GLY A 434 22.46 -7.32 -11.99
CA GLY A 434 22.49 -7.27 -13.45
C GLY A 434 22.28 -8.61 -14.15
N MET A 435 22.34 -9.74 -13.43
CA MET A 435 22.01 -11.06 -13.97
C MET A 435 20.53 -11.14 -14.33
N THR A 436 20.16 -11.77 -15.45
CA THR A 436 18.74 -11.96 -15.78
C THR A 436 18.15 -13.20 -15.11
N THR A 437 16.84 -13.23 -14.91
CA THR A 437 16.18 -14.44 -14.42
C THR A 437 16.27 -15.59 -15.44
N ASP A 438 16.30 -15.30 -16.75
CA ASP A 438 16.56 -16.30 -17.80
C ASP A 438 17.98 -16.89 -17.74
N GLU A 439 18.99 -16.12 -17.29
CA GLU A 439 20.33 -16.66 -17.01
C GLU A 439 20.33 -17.60 -15.80
N ILE A 440 19.49 -17.32 -14.79
CA ILE A 440 19.32 -18.19 -13.62
C ILE A 440 18.64 -19.50 -14.05
N ASP A 441 17.58 -19.43 -14.85
CA ASP A 441 16.93 -20.61 -15.45
C ASP A 441 17.92 -21.46 -16.24
N ARG A 442 18.84 -20.84 -16.99
CA ARG A 442 19.90 -21.57 -17.69
C ARG A 442 20.75 -22.40 -16.72
N ILE A 443 21.20 -21.80 -15.64
CA ILE A 443 22.06 -22.47 -14.65
C ILE A 443 21.30 -23.59 -13.95
N VAL A 444 20.05 -23.34 -13.55
CA VAL A 444 19.19 -24.37 -12.95
C VAL A 444 18.96 -25.52 -13.93
N HIS A 445 18.66 -25.22 -15.19
CA HIS A 445 18.48 -26.23 -16.23
C HIS A 445 19.76 -27.07 -16.44
N GLU A 446 20.90 -26.42 -16.66
CA GLU A 446 22.19 -27.08 -16.86
C GLU A 446 22.55 -27.95 -15.64
N ALA A 447 22.40 -27.44 -14.43
CA ALA A 447 22.65 -28.18 -13.19
C ALA A 447 21.71 -29.39 -13.03
N CYS A 448 20.43 -29.29 -13.40
CA CYS A 448 19.53 -30.43 -13.44
C CYS A 448 20.05 -31.53 -14.38
N ILE A 449 20.42 -31.17 -15.62
CA ILE A 449 20.90 -32.13 -16.62
C ILE A 449 22.20 -32.80 -16.17
N GLU A 450 23.14 -32.03 -15.62
CA GLU A 450 24.42 -32.53 -15.09
C GLU A 450 24.24 -33.53 -13.95
N ASN A 451 23.14 -33.42 -13.19
CA ASN A 451 22.78 -34.31 -12.10
C ASN A 451 21.77 -35.39 -12.50
N GLU A 452 21.65 -35.67 -13.81
CA GLU A 452 20.74 -36.68 -14.36
C GLU A 452 19.27 -36.48 -13.93
N CYS A 453 18.85 -35.22 -13.76
CA CYS A 453 17.52 -34.82 -13.37
C CYS A 453 16.77 -34.14 -14.51
N TYR A 454 15.46 -34.35 -14.58
CA TYR A 454 14.56 -33.51 -15.36
C TYR A 454 14.10 -32.31 -14.51
N PRO A 455 14.15 -31.06 -15.00
CA PRO A 455 13.58 -29.91 -14.29
C PRO A 455 12.05 -29.98 -14.31
N SER A 456 11.42 -30.36 -13.19
CA SER A 456 10.00 -30.68 -13.14
C SER A 456 9.06 -29.57 -13.65
N PRO A 457 9.32 -28.26 -13.43
CA PRO A 457 8.47 -27.21 -13.97
C PRO A 457 8.40 -27.19 -15.49
N LEU A 458 9.42 -27.69 -16.19
CA LEU A 458 9.49 -27.60 -17.64
C LEU A 458 8.31 -28.33 -18.31
N ASN A 459 7.53 -27.59 -19.09
CA ASN A 459 6.30 -28.02 -19.76
C ASN A 459 5.19 -28.55 -18.81
N TYR A 460 5.31 -28.42 -17.49
CA TYR A 460 4.23 -28.77 -16.57
C TYR A 460 3.06 -27.82 -16.76
N TYR A 461 1.92 -28.33 -17.24
CA TYR A 461 0.77 -27.54 -17.73
C TYR A 461 1.17 -26.39 -18.67
N GLN A 462 2.21 -26.60 -19.50
CA GLN A 462 2.80 -25.62 -20.42
C GLN A 462 3.59 -24.48 -19.76
N PHE A 463 4.06 -24.65 -18.52
CA PHE A 463 5.04 -23.72 -17.94
C PHE A 463 6.33 -23.72 -18.80
N PRO A 464 6.84 -22.55 -19.25
CA PRO A 464 7.79 -22.50 -20.37
C PRO A 464 9.27 -22.59 -19.95
N LYS A 465 9.57 -22.76 -18.66
CA LYS A 465 10.92 -22.66 -18.08
C LYS A 465 11.19 -23.80 -17.09
N SER A 466 12.43 -23.91 -16.63
CA SER A 466 12.93 -25.02 -15.82
C SER A 466 12.83 -24.78 -14.31
N CYS A 467 12.60 -23.53 -13.91
CA CYS A 467 12.38 -23.09 -12.52
C CYS A 467 11.45 -21.88 -12.49
N CYS A 468 10.97 -21.51 -11.30
CA CYS A 468 10.29 -20.22 -11.11
C CYS A 468 11.25 -19.20 -10.49
N THR A 469 11.18 -17.96 -10.93
CA THR A 469 11.95 -16.83 -10.40
C THR A 469 10.99 -15.68 -10.06
N SER A 470 10.68 -15.54 -8.77
CA SER A 470 9.64 -14.62 -8.27
C SER A 470 10.29 -13.41 -7.61
N VAL A 471 10.32 -12.28 -8.32
CA VAL A 471 10.96 -11.03 -7.86
C VAL A 471 9.95 -10.10 -7.19
N ASN A 472 10.31 -9.54 -6.04
CA ASN A 472 9.60 -8.46 -5.36
C ASN A 472 8.10 -8.73 -5.10
N GLU A 473 7.17 -8.10 -5.84
CA GLU A 473 5.73 -8.27 -5.66
C GLU A 473 5.17 -9.59 -6.24
N VAL A 474 6.00 -10.37 -6.94
CA VAL A 474 5.62 -11.71 -7.40
C VAL A 474 5.58 -12.64 -6.20
N ILE A 475 4.41 -13.25 -5.99
CA ILE A 475 4.11 -14.21 -4.93
C ILE A 475 4.78 -15.54 -5.24
N CYS A 476 4.51 -16.10 -6.41
CA CYS A 476 5.03 -17.38 -6.89
C CYS A 476 4.90 -17.47 -8.42
N HIS A 477 5.51 -18.51 -9.00
CA HIS A 477 5.42 -18.86 -10.43
C HIS A 477 5.85 -17.76 -11.41
N GLY A 478 6.75 -16.85 -11.00
CA GLY A 478 7.36 -15.91 -11.93
C GLY A 478 8.14 -16.64 -13.02
N ILE A 479 7.84 -16.36 -14.28
CA ILE A 479 8.52 -16.97 -15.42
C ILE A 479 9.89 -16.31 -15.63
N PRO A 480 11.01 -17.06 -15.65
CA PRO A 480 12.32 -16.55 -16.02
C PRO A 480 12.34 -15.83 -17.37
N ASP A 481 12.79 -14.58 -17.37
CA ASP A 481 12.78 -13.66 -18.50
C ASP A 481 14.07 -12.82 -18.60
N GLN A 482 14.15 -11.94 -19.60
CA GLN A 482 15.32 -11.10 -19.82
C GLN A 482 15.46 -9.91 -18.86
N ARG A 483 14.66 -9.82 -17.79
CA ARG A 483 14.77 -8.73 -16.82
C ARG A 483 16.08 -8.87 -16.02
N PRO A 484 16.97 -7.88 -16.03
CA PRO A 484 18.12 -7.88 -15.13
C PRO A 484 17.67 -7.66 -13.67
N LEU A 485 18.29 -8.38 -12.73
CA LEU A 485 18.11 -8.17 -11.30
C LEU A 485 18.73 -6.84 -10.89
N HIS A 486 18.02 -6.08 -10.06
CA HIS A 486 18.47 -4.77 -9.58
C HIS A 486 18.91 -4.82 -8.12
N ASN A 487 19.84 -3.93 -7.76
CA ASN A 487 20.22 -3.71 -6.38
C ASN A 487 18.99 -3.32 -5.53
N GLY A 488 18.73 -4.06 -4.46
CA GLY A 488 17.59 -3.89 -3.58
C GLY A 488 16.41 -4.83 -3.88
N ASP A 489 16.47 -5.63 -4.96
CA ASP A 489 15.47 -6.67 -5.23
C ASP A 489 15.54 -7.78 -4.17
N ILE A 490 14.39 -8.41 -3.89
CA ILE A 490 14.32 -9.76 -3.33
C ILE A 490 13.88 -10.72 -4.43
N LEU A 491 14.48 -11.92 -4.45
CA LEU A 491 14.22 -12.92 -5.48
C LEU A 491 13.99 -14.26 -4.80
N ASN A 492 12.83 -14.88 -5.01
CA ASN A 492 12.63 -16.29 -4.73
C ASN A 492 12.98 -17.13 -5.96
N ILE A 493 13.72 -18.22 -5.76
CA ILE A 493 13.99 -19.24 -6.80
C ILE A 493 13.39 -20.54 -6.33
N ASP A 494 12.50 -21.09 -7.14
CA ASP A 494 11.78 -22.32 -6.88
C ASP A 494 12.25 -23.43 -7.81
N VAL A 495 12.77 -24.50 -7.21
CA VAL A 495 13.46 -25.60 -7.89
C VAL A 495 12.80 -26.91 -7.54
N THR A 496 12.26 -27.56 -8.56
CA THR A 496 11.80 -28.94 -8.45
C THR A 496 12.53 -29.83 -9.45
N VAL A 497 13.13 -30.92 -8.98
CA VAL A 497 13.81 -31.89 -9.84
C VAL A 497 13.07 -33.23 -9.87
N TYR A 498 13.06 -33.89 -11.03
CA TYR A 498 12.55 -35.24 -11.21
C TYR A 498 13.71 -36.19 -11.49
N HIS A 499 13.87 -37.19 -10.63
CA HIS A 499 14.94 -38.18 -10.73
C HIS A 499 14.38 -39.55 -10.34
N ARG A 500 14.64 -40.56 -11.20
CA ARG A 500 14.26 -41.97 -10.98
C ARG A 500 12.79 -42.18 -10.59
N GLY A 501 11.88 -41.39 -11.15
CA GLY A 501 10.45 -41.54 -10.90
C GLY A 501 9.90 -40.72 -9.74
N TYR A 502 10.67 -39.83 -9.11
CA TYR A 502 10.23 -39.01 -7.98
C TYR A 502 10.60 -37.54 -8.19
N HIS A 503 9.78 -36.64 -7.64
CA HIS A 503 9.98 -35.20 -7.59
C HIS A 503 10.51 -34.78 -6.22
N GLY A 504 11.41 -33.79 -6.18
CA GLY A 504 11.90 -33.17 -4.95
C GLY A 504 11.89 -31.65 -5.08
N ASP A 505 11.31 -30.98 -4.10
CA ASP A 505 10.88 -29.58 -4.22
C ASP A 505 11.33 -28.68 -3.06
N LEU A 506 11.75 -27.47 -3.40
CA LEU A 506 12.27 -26.47 -2.49
C LEU A 506 12.40 -25.10 -3.15
N ASN A 507 12.28 -24.06 -2.32
CA ASN A 507 12.55 -22.70 -2.73
C ASN A 507 13.10 -21.85 -1.56
N GLU A 508 13.86 -20.82 -1.91
CA GLU A 508 14.36 -19.83 -0.95
C GLU A 508 14.27 -18.42 -1.54
N THR A 509 14.06 -17.42 -0.67
CA THR A 509 14.17 -16.01 -1.04
C THR A 509 15.56 -15.46 -0.73
N PHE A 510 16.21 -14.89 -1.75
CA PHE A 510 17.52 -14.27 -1.74
C PHE A 510 17.43 -12.74 -1.73
N LEU A 511 18.45 -12.09 -1.17
CA LEU A 511 18.63 -10.65 -1.16
C LEU A 511 19.59 -10.26 -2.28
N ILE A 512 19.21 -9.35 -3.17
CA ILE A 512 20.08 -8.91 -4.26
C ILE A 512 20.71 -7.56 -3.90
N GLY A 513 21.99 -7.52 -3.55
CA GLY A 513 22.65 -6.28 -3.16
C GLY A 513 22.22 -5.77 -1.79
N GLN A 514 22.16 -4.45 -1.67
CA GLN A 514 21.75 -3.72 -0.47
C GLN A 514 20.23 -3.56 -0.44
N VAL A 515 19.59 -4.51 0.24
CA VAL A 515 18.13 -4.55 0.42
C VAL A 515 17.68 -3.73 1.64
N ASP A 516 16.51 -3.06 1.54
CA ASP A 516 15.90 -2.29 2.63
C ASP A 516 15.57 -3.19 3.84
N GLU A 517 15.66 -2.63 5.05
CA GLU A 517 15.45 -3.38 6.30
C GLU A 517 14.05 -4.00 6.37
N LYS A 518 13.02 -3.37 5.78
CA LYS A 518 11.67 -3.95 5.77
C LYS A 518 11.57 -5.18 4.88
N ALA A 519 12.30 -5.20 3.78
CA ALA A 519 12.35 -6.36 2.89
C ALA A 519 13.14 -7.50 3.56
N LYS A 520 14.22 -7.20 4.28
CA LYS A 520 14.90 -8.18 5.15
C LYS A 520 13.98 -8.74 6.23
N ASP A 521 13.23 -7.88 6.92
CA ASP A 521 12.25 -8.28 7.93
C ASP A 521 11.15 -9.19 7.34
N LEU A 522 10.71 -8.91 6.10
CA LEU A 522 9.74 -9.75 5.39
C LEU A 522 10.33 -11.13 5.11
N VAL A 523 11.52 -11.20 4.52
CA VAL A 523 12.22 -12.46 4.19
C VAL A 523 12.46 -13.29 5.46
N GLN A 524 12.94 -12.64 6.53
CA GLN A 524 13.13 -13.26 7.84
C GLN A 524 11.80 -13.76 8.44
N THR A 525 10.70 -13.03 8.23
CA THR A 525 9.37 -13.43 8.69
C THR A 525 8.83 -14.62 7.90
N ALA A 526 9.06 -14.66 6.58
CA ALA A 526 8.68 -15.80 5.73
C ALA A 526 9.39 -17.08 6.16
N TYR A 527 10.70 -17.03 6.37
CA TYR A 527 11.45 -18.16 6.91
C TYR A 527 10.98 -18.55 8.32
N GLY A 528 10.75 -17.57 9.20
CA GLY A 528 10.22 -17.84 10.55
C GLY A 528 8.82 -18.47 10.55
N CYS A 529 8.00 -18.24 9.52
CA CYS A 529 6.73 -18.94 9.34
C CYS A 529 6.96 -20.42 9.04
N LEU A 530 7.92 -20.74 8.17
CA LEU A 530 8.29 -22.13 7.86
C LEU A 530 8.86 -22.84 9.10
N GLU A 531 9.74 -22.20 9.86
CA GLU A 531 10.26 -22.75 11.13
C GLU A 531 9.14 -23.09 12.12
N LYS A 532 8.14 -22.20 12.24
CA LYS A 532 6.97 -22.46 13.11
C LYS A 532 6.11 -23.61 12.61
N ALA A 533 6.06 -23.85 11.31
CA ALA A 533 5.39 -25.01 10.75
C ALA A 533 6.15 -26.31 11.07
N ILE A 534 7.48 -26.31 10.95
CA ILE A 534 8.36 -27.46 11.23
C ILE A 534 8.15 -27.99 12.65
N GLU A 535 8.00 -27.09 13.64
CA GLU A 535 7.76 -27.46 15.05
C GLU A 535 6.50 -28.33 15.26
N LEU A 536 5.54 -28.27 14.33
CA LEU A 536 4.27 -29.00 14.40
C LEU A 536 4.31 -30.37 13.71
N ILE A 537 5.27 -30.61 12.83
CA ILE A 537 5.28 -31.81 11.98
C ILE A 537 5.66 -33.03 12.82
N ARG A 538 4.67 -33.89 13.07
CA ARG A 538 4.81 -35.18 13.76
C ARG A 538 3.55 -36.03 13.53
N PRO A 539 3.62 -37.35 13.74
CA PRO A 539 2.43 -38.20 13.67
C PRO A 539 1.30 -37.70 14.56
N GLY A 540 0.07 -37.70 14.02
CA GLY A 540 -1.13 -37.27 14.74
C GLY A 540 -1.48 -35.78 14.60
N THR A 541 -0.57 -34.93 14.12
CA THR A 541 -0.87 -33.53 13.79
C THR A 541 -1.83 -33.43 12.60
N LYS A 542 -2.83 -32.54 12.66
CA LYS A 542 -3.73 -32.29 11.53
C LYS A 542 -3.10 -31.30 10.57
N TYR A 543 -3.19 -31.55 9.26
CA TYR A 543 -2.65 -30.63 8.24
C TYR A 543 -3.17 -29.19 8.36
N ARG A 544 -4.45 -29.03 8.72
CA ARG A 544 -5.06 -27.70 8.92
C ARG A 544 -4.42 -26.86 10.03
N ASP A 545 -3.73 -27.50 10.99
CA ASP A 545 -3.16 -26.80 12.15
C ASP A 545 -1.89 -26.02 11.76
N VAL A 546 -1.21 -26.42 10.69
CA VAL A 546 -0.05 -25.72 10.10
C VAL A 546 -0.38 -24.26 9.80
N GLY A 547 -1.46 -24.01 9.05
CA GLY A 547 -1.86 -22.65 8.69
C GLY A 547 -2.29 -21.78 9.88
N ASN A 548 -2.73 -22.38 10.99
CA ASN A 548 -3.05 -21.61 12.20
C ASN A 548 -1.80 -20.98 12.82
N GLU A 549 -0.70 -21.74 12.91
CA GLU A 549 0.53 -21.25 13.52
C GLU A 549 1.30 -20.30 12.59
N ILE A 550 1.36 -20.60 11.29
CA ILE A 550 1.94 -19.71 10.27
C ILE A 550 1.25 -18.33 10.31
N GLN A 551 -0.08 -18.29 10.18
CA GLN A 551 -0.79 -17.01 10.16
C GLN A 551 -0.66 -16.25 11.48
N LYS A 552 -0.63 -16.95 12.62
CA LYS A 552 -0.41 -16.32 13.93
C LYS A 552 0.96 -15.64 13.99
N TYR A 553 2.02 -16.30 13.54
CA TYR A 553 3.37 -15.74 13.50
C TYR A 553 3.47 -14.56 12.51
N ALA A 554 3.01 -14.74 11.27
CA ALA A 554 3.00 -13.68 10.24
C ALA A 554 2.23 -12.43 10.71
N THR A 555 1.04 -12.61 11.28
CA THR A 555 0.21 -11.50 11.78
C THR A 555 0.90 -10.75 12.92
N ALA A 556 1.59 -11.45 13.83
CA ALA A 556 2.33 -10.84 14.92
C ALA A 556 3.49 -9.95 14.41
N LYS A 557 4.10 -10.33 13.29
CA LYS A 557 5.14 -9.56 12.59
C LYS A 557 4.58 -8.48 11.66
N GLY A 558 3.26 -8.40 11.51
CA GLY A 558 2.60 -7.41 10.68
C GLY A 558 2.62 -7.73 9.19
N CYS A 559 2.69 -9.01 8.83
CA CYS A 559 2.56 -9.52 7.46
C CYS A 559 1.20 -10.22 7.27
N SER A 560 0.84 -10.51 6.01
CA SER A 560 -0.33 -11.33 5.67
C SER A 560 0.08 -12.61 4.94
N VAL A 561 -0.79 -13.62 4.96
CA VAL A 561 -0.53 -14.94 4.35
C VAL A 561 -1.42 -15.12 3.13
N VAL A 562 -0.84 -15.49 1.99
CA VAL A 562 -1.56 -15.79 0.75
C VAL A 562 -2.50 -16.99 0.95
N ARG A 563 -3.63 -17.02 0.23
CA ARG A 563 -4.67 -18.04 0.42
C ARG A 563 -4.96 -18.91 -0.80
N THR A 564 -4.58 -18.45 -1.98
CA THR A 564 -4.87 -19.12 -3.26
C THR A 564 -3.96 -20.33 -3.48
N TYR A 565 -2.72 -20.23 -3.02
CA TYR A 565 -1.68 -21.25 -3.14
C TYR A 565 -1.41 -21.94 -1.80
N CYS A 566 -1.02 -23.21 -1.85
CA CYS A 566 -0.83 -24.06 -0.67
C CYS A 566 0.24 -25.12 -0.93
N GLY A 567 0.88 -25.60 0.14
CA GLY A 567 1.71 -26.79 0.08
C GLY A 567 0.93 -28.02 -0.39
N HIS A 568 1.66 -29.03 -0.86
CA HIS A 568 1.08 -30.21 -1.50
C HIS A 568 1.78 -31.49 -1.09
N GLY A 569 1.13 -32.63 -1.30
CA GLY A 569 1.82 -33.91 -1.32
C GLY A 569 2.76 -33.98 -2.51
N ILE A 570 3.91 -34.61 -2.32
CA ILE A 570 4.93 -34.77 -3.37
C ILE A 570 5.62 -36.13 -3.25
N HIS A 571 5.75 -36.82 -4.38
CA HIS A 571 6.50 -38.06 -4.52
C HIS A 571 6.71 -38.39 -6.00
N LYS A 572 6.18 -39.52 -6.47
CA LYS A 572 6.05 -39.83 -7.91
C LYS A 572 5.18 -38.86 -8.70
N LEU A 573 4.34 -38.11 -8.00
CA LEU A 573 3.53 -37.03 -8.55
C LEU A 573 4.14 -35.72 -8.09
N PHE A 574 4.10 -34.71 -8.95
CA PHE A 574 4.60 -33.39 -8.62
C PHE A 574 3.66 -32.76 -7.58
N HIS A 575 2.35 -32.72 -7.86
CA HIS A 575 1.33 -32.19 -6.96
C HIS A 575 0.22 -33.21 -6.68
N CYS A 576 0.12 -33.65 -5.42
CA CYS A 576 -0.92 -34.59 -4.98
C CYS A 576 -1.44 -34.26 -3.57
N ALA A 577 -2.32 -35.13 -3.03
CA ALA A 577 -2.82 -34.95 -1.67
C ALA A 577 -1.71 -35.18 -0.64
N PRO A 578 -1.66 -34.40 0.46
CA PRO A 578 -2.66 -33.44 0.91
C PRO A 578 -2.42 -32.00 0.41
N ASN A 579 -3.50 -31.22 0.30
CA ASN A 579 -3.39 -29.76 0.20
C ASN A 579 -3.16 -29.18 1.61
N ILE A 580 -2.16 -28.31 1.77
CA ILE A 580 -1.72 -27.76 3.05
C ILE A 580 -1.78 -26.21 3.01
N PRO A 581 -2.95 -25.62 3.30
CA PRO A 581 -3.10 -24.16 3.30
C PRO A 581 -2.33 -23.51 4.44
N HIS A 582 -1.66 -22.39 4.14
CA HIS A 582 -0.82 -21.66 5.09
C HIS A 582 -1.58 -20.68 5.99
N TYR A 583 -2.89 -20.48 5.76
CA TYR A 583 -3.73 -19.57 6.54
C TYR A 583 -4.57 -20.29 7.61
N ALA A 584 -4.92 -19.56 8.66
CA ALA A 584 -5.68 -20.05 9.80
C ALA A 584 -7.16 -20.34 9.44
N LYS A 585 -7.77 -21.28 10.18
CA LYS A 585 -9.17 -21.71 9.99
C LYS A 585 -9.47 -22.24 8.57
N ASN A 586 -8.45 -22.77 7.91
CA ASN A 586 -8.62 -23.51 6.67
C ASN A 586 -9.37 -24.84 6.91
N LYS A 587 -9.80 -25.47 5.82
CA LYS A 587 -10.58 -26.72 5.84
C LYS A 587 -9.78 -27.94 5.39
N ALA A 588 -8.44 -27.91 5.49
CA ALA A 588 -7.61 -29.03 5.08
C ALA A 588 -8.00 -30.31 5.82
N VAL A 589 -7.97 -31.41 5.08
CA VAL A 589 -8.37 -32.74 5.53
C VAL A 589 -7.11 -33.59 5.67
N GLY A 590 -7.10 -34.48 6.66
CA GLY A 590 -6.02 -35.43 6.89
C GLY A 590 -5.26 -35.20 8.19
N VAL A 591 -4.52 -36.24 8.56
CA VAL A 591 -3.67 -36.29 9.75
C VAL A 591 -2.32 -36.84 9.29
N MET A 592 -1.23 -36.22 9.74
CA MET A 592 0.13 -36.64 9.45
C MET A 592 0.39 -38.04 10.02
N LYS A 593 1.00 -38.90 9.20
CA LYS A 593 1.41 -40.27 9.58
C LYS A 593 2.84 -40.52 9.09
N PRO A 594 3.59 -41.41 9.75
CA PRO A 594 4.90 -41.83 9.26
C PRO A 594 4.82 -42.27 7.79
N GLY A 595 5.79 -41.87 6.99
CA GLY A 595 5.86 -42.15 5.55
C GLY A 595 5.09 -41.18 4.66
N HIS A 596 4.36 -40.19 5.20
CA HIS A 596 3.80 -39.11 4.38
C HIS A 596 4.92 -38.15 3.93
N THR A 597 4.90 -37.77 2.65
CA THR A 597 5.77 -36.74 2.07
C THR A 597 4.97 -35.58 1.50
N PHE A 598 5.35 -34.36 1.84
CA PHE A 598 4.65 -33.15 1.42
C PHE A 598 5.52 -31.90 1.60
N THR A 599 5.09 -30.79 1.00
CA THR A 599 5.73 -29.48 1.12
C THR A 599 5.00 -28.59 2.12
N ILE A 600 5.74 -27.67 2.75
CA ILE A 600 5.17 -26.48 3.40
C ILE A 600 5.93 -25.29 2.84
N GLU A 601 5.20 -24.34 2.27
CA GLU A 601 5.74 -23.29 1.40
C GLU A 601 5.02 -21.95 1.57
N PRO A 602 5.05 -21.35 2.78
CA PRO A 602 4.27 -20.16 3.09
C PRO A 602 4.74 -18.93 2.30
N MET A 603 3.84 -18.43 1.44
CA MET A 603 3.97 -17.12 0.81
C MET A 603 3.45 -16.02 1.73
N ILE A 604 4.32 -15.09 2.09
CA ILE A 604 4.06 -14.02 3.06
C ILE A 604 4.17 -12.66 2.38
N ASN A 605 3.07 -11.89 2.40
CA ASN A 605 3.00 -10.56 1.81
C ASN A 605 3.32 -9.48 2.85
N MET A 606 4.06 -8.46 2.43
CA MET A 606 4.28 -7.25 3.23
C MET A 606 2.97 -6.46 3.38
N VAL A 607 2.71 -5.97 4.60
CA VAL A 607 1.55 -5.10 4.87
C VAL A 607 2.03 -3.72 5.27
N THR A 608 1.35 -2.67 4.79
CA THR A 608 1.65 -1.31 5.25
C THR A 608 1.08 -1.09 6.65
N ALA A 609 1.86 -0.41 7.51
CA ALA A 609 1.47 -0.10 8.89
C ALA A 609 0.08 0.55 9.02
N PHE A 610 -0.40 1.24 7.97
CA PHE A 610 -1.76 1.79 7.85
C PHE A 610 -2.88 0.75 8.12
N TYR A 611 -2.68 -0.50 7.68
CA TYR A 611 -3.68 -1.56 7.84
C TYR A 611 -3.65 -2.29 9.20
N ARG A 612 -2.59 -2.07 10.01
CA ARG A 612 -2.48 -2.64 11.37
C ARG A 612 -3.46 -2.03 12.37
N VAL A 613 -3.91 -0.78 12.15
CA VAL A 613 -4.69 -0.03 13.16
C VAL A 613 -6.17 0.11 12.82
N VAL A 614 -6.56 0.06 11.54
CA VAL A 614 -7.94 0.39 11.15
C VAL A 614 -8.77 -0.82 10.70
N LEU A 615 -8.17 -1.87 10.11
CA LEU A 615 -8.96 -2.90 9.42
C LEU A 615 -8.49 -4.37 9.54
N CYS A 616 -7.30 -4.70 10.07
CA CYS A 616 -6.72 -6.05 9.92
C CYS A 616 -6.71 -6.53 8.45
N LEU A 617 -6.45 -5.62 7.50
CA LEU A 617 -6.46 -5.88 6.06
C LEU A 617 -5.06 -5.70 5.47
N GLY A 618 -4.12 -6.59 5.77
CA GLY A 618 -3.16 -6.91 4.72
C GLY A 618 -3.94 -7.57 3.57
N THR A 619 -3.72 -7.18 2.32
CA THR A 619 -4.32 -7.90 1.19
C THR A 619 -3.52 -9.18 0.99
N TRP A 620 -4.12 -10.29 1.42
CA TRP A 620 -3.70 -11.65 1.06
C TRP A 620 -4.08 -11.99 -0.38
N HIS A 621 -4.80 -11.10 -1.06
CA HIS A 621 -5.24 -11.28 -2.43
C HIS A 621 -4.06 -11.19 -3.40
N ASP A 622 -4.19 -12.00 -4.43
CA ASP A 622 -3.30 -12.13 -5.56
C ASP A 622 -4.04 -11.76 -6.85
N VAL A 623 -3.27 -11.35 -7.85
CA VAL A 623 -3.70 -11.15 -9.23
C VAL A 623 -2.75 -11.96 -10.11
N MET A 624 -3.31 -12.76 -11.01
CA MET A 624 -2.53 -13.51 -12.00
C MET A 624 -2.27 -12.64 -13.24
N TRP A 625 -1.04 -12.66 -13.75
CA TRP A 625 -0.71 -12.01 -15.02
C TRP A 625 -1.31 -12.78 -16.20
N PRO A 626 -1.49 -12.14 -17.38
CA PRO A 626 -2.01 -12.79 -18.58
C PRO A 626 -1.12 -13.90 -19.19
N ASP A 627 0.07 -14.16 -18.63
CA ASP A 627 0.85 -15.37 -18.93
C ASP A 627 0.24 -16.65 -18.33
N ASN A 628 -0.79 -16.53 -17.49
CA ASN A 628 -1.48 -17.60 -16.75
C ASN A 628 -0.66 -18.27 -15.64
N TRP A 629 0.48 -17.69 -15.26
CA TRP A 629 1.39 -18.26 -14.26
C TRP A 629 1.77 -17.26 -13.18
N THR A 630 2.31 -16.10 -13.56
CA THR A 630 2.92 -15.15 -12.63
C THR A 630 1.85 -14.59 -11.69
N ALA A 631 1.91 -14.97 -10.42
CA ALA A 631 1.01 -14.48 -9.39
C ALA A 631 1.64 -13.30 -8.67
N VAL A 632 0.96 -12.16 -8.60
CA VAL A 632 1.46 -10.95 -7.92
C VAL A 632 0.53 -10.49 -6.82
N THR A 633 1.04 -9.75 -5.84
CA THR A 633 0.21 -9.11 -4.82
C THR A 633 -0.74 -8.09 -5.45
N GLU A 634 -2.00 -8.07 -4.98
CA GLU A 634 -3.03 -7.12 -5.48
C GLU A 634 -2.61 -5.65 -5.26
N ASP A 635 -1.84 -5.36 -4.21
CA ASP A 635 -1.41 -4.01 -3.85
C ASP A 635 0.02 -3.65 -4.29
N GLY A 636 0.67 -4.52 -5.06
CA GLY A 636 2.00 -4.29 -5.64
C GLY A 636 3.14 -4.24 -4.62
N LYS A 637 2.94 -4.80 -3.43
CA LYS A 637 3.98 -4.91 -2.39
C LYS A 637 4.72 -6.23 -2.46
N LEU A 638 5.88 -6.23 -1.81
CA LEU A 638 6.76 -7.38 -1.70
C LEU A 638 6.06 -8.62 -1.12
N SER A 639 6.39 -9.78 -1.68
CA SER A 639 6.10 -11.12 -1.16
C SER A 639 7.42 -11.88 -0.98
N ALA A 640 7.46 -12.79 -0.02
CA ALA A 640 8.58 -13.71 0.17
C ALA A 640 8.08 -15.11 0.51
N GLN A 641 8.84 -16.13 0.09
CA GLN A 641 8.49 -17.54 0.24
C GLN A 641 9.74 -18.36 0.58
N PHE A 642 9.53 -19.40 1.38
CA PHE A 642 10.51 -20.46 1.64
C PHE A 642 9.78 -21.78 1.64
N GLU A 643 10.44 -22.83 1.16
CA GLU A 643 9.85 -24.16 1.07
C GLU A 643 10.82 -25.26 1.43
N HIS A 644 10.28 -26.29 2.07
CA HIS A 644 10.93 -27.57 2.21
C HIS A 644 9.98 -28.73 1.89
N THR A 645 10.54 -29.80 1.35
CA THR A 645 9.91 -31.12 1.31
C THR A 645 10.21 -31.87 2.61
N PHE A 646 9.15 -32.37 3.25
CA PHE A 646 9.22 -33.09 4.53
C PHE A 646 8.85 -34.55 4.36
N LEU A 647 9.49 -35.42 5.15
CA LEU A 647 9.07 -36.80 5.37
C LEU A 647 8.71 -36.98 6.85
N VAL A 648 7.47 -37.35 7.14
CA VAL A 648 7.05 -37.63 8.52
C VAL A 648 7.67 -38.95 8.99
N THR A 649 8.31 -38.93 10.16
CA THR A 649 8.90 -40.10 10.82
C THR A 649 8.09 -40.47 12.07
N ASP A 650 8.46 -41.55 12.76
CA ASP A 650 7.72 -42.00 13.95
C ASP A 650 7.71 -40.99 15.10
N SER A 651 8.71 -40.11 15.20
CA SER A 651 8.85 -39.13 16.28
C SER A 651 8.73 -37.66 15.84
N GLY A 652 8.68 -37.38 14.54
CA GLY A 652 8.73 -36.01 14.02
C GLY A 652 8.73 -35.97 12.49
N CYS A 653 9.73 -35.31 11.91
CA CYS A 653 9.98 -35.32 10.47
C CYS A 653 11.45 -35.15 10.14
N ASP A 654 11.81 -35.61 8.95
CA ASP A 654 13.04 -35.24 8.28
C ASP A 654 12.78 -34.13 7.26
N ILE A 655 13.66 -33.13 7.25
CA ILE A 655 13.65 -32.05 6.26
C ILE A 655 14.54 -32.50 5.09
N LEU A 656 13.93 -32.98 4.01
CA LEU A 656 14.68 -33.65 2.94
C LEU A 656 15.51 -32.68 2.09
N THR A 657 15.14 -31.39 2.07
CA THR A 657 15.78 -30.34 1.27
C THR A 657 16.56 -29.33 2.13
N ALA A 658 16.90 -29.68 3.37
CA ALA A 658 17.70 -28.84 4.25
C ALA A 658 19.13 -28.61 3.70
N ARG A 659 19.69 -27.41 3.94
CA ARG A 659 21.11 -27.13 3.73
C ARG A 659 21.95 -27.87 4.77
N GLU A 660 23.19 -28.24 4.44
CA GLU A 660 24.10 -28.95 5.36
C GLU A 660 24.34 -28.19 6.67
N ASN A 661 24.41 -26.86 6.61
CA ASN A 661 24.60 -25.99 7.78
C ASN A 661 23.27 -25.67 8.51
N GLY A 662 22.12 -26.12 8.01
CA GLY A 662 20.80 -25.87 8.56
C GLY A 662 20.33 -24.41 8.55
N ARG A 663 21.03 -23.51 7.83
CA ARG A 663 20.69 -22.08 7.76
C ARG A 663 20.34 -21.71 6.33
N PRO A 664 19.32 -20.88 6.08
CA PRO A 664 18.97 -20.43 4.73
C PRO A 664 20.01 -19.44 4.19
N TRP A 665 20.09 -19.29 2.87
CA TRP A 665 21.11 -18.46 2.24
C TRP A 665 21.08 -17.03 2.77
N PHE A 666 19.92 -16.36 2.81
CA PHE A 666 19.80 -14.94 3.19
C PHE A 666 20.44 -14.54 4.54
N MET A 667 20.77 -15.51 5.40
CA MET A 667 21.44 -15.30 6.69
C MET A 667 22.98 -15.40 6.65
N ASP A 668 23.55 -15.88 5.55
CA ASP A 668 25.00 -15.97 5.37
C ASP A 668 25.56 -14.55 5.13
N GLN A 669 26.62 -14.17 5.85
CA GLN A 669 27.15 -12.78 5.94
C GLN A 669 27.73 -12.23 4.61
N HIS A 670 27.60 -12.97 3.52
CA HIS A 670 28.05 -12.62 2.18
C HIS A 670 26.95 -12.96 1.19
N ILE A 671 26.03 -12.04 0.93
CA ILE A 671 25.13 -12.20 -0.22
C ILE A 671 25.13 -10.92 -1.05
N VAL A 672 25.76 -11.13 -2.22
CA VAL A 672 25.63 -10.52 -3.55
C VAL A 672 25.87 -9.03 -3.68
#